data_AF-A0A6P0R4Y6-F1
#
_entry.id   AF-A0A6P0R4Y6-F1
#
_cell.length_a   1.000
_cell.length_b   1.000
_cell.length_c   1.000
_cell.angle_alpha   90.00
_cell.angle_beta   90.00
_cell.angle_gamma   90.00
#
_symmetry.space_group_name_H-M   'P 1'
#
loop_
_entity.id
_entity.type
_entity.pdbx_description
1 polymer ?
#
loop_
_entity_poly.entity_id
_entity_poly.type
_entity_poly.pdbx_seq_one_letter_code
_entity_poly.pdbx_strand_id
1 'polypeptide(L)'
;MTHKTEKSTLIISSMYSSGSSLTASMLKSAGLHIGRKLMEEKENNTQGYFENLDFYEFHKQVLQSQGIDGDGWTLQEKIDIEENFQEKAKEIIAKNSISGNWGWKEPRTTLFLDFWADLLPNAKFILIYRSPWEVVNSLYIRQDKIFKSQPELAVKLWLHYNQKIIDFYNHAANRCLLTNIQTIINNQEVFIEKINQKFQTNFNNFDVNIYNPSLFNNQVSTESHRPTIIDYYFPEATEMYQELEARAWKPEDEIPDFSWQEKIKSSPYRIWAFQDWMNLSSLENQNKTLLAELEKYKNQYEQSQLELTQAKSELTQTRDELEKYITKVDATETKLLESQKQLGNTEKVLAETQGKLQTFEHIQVKFDQTENELATAKFQLNQTQTELRECQSKLQHTESELKKYQGAEKEFLETKSKLHEIQGELVQYQSQLHQTQEELEQYIYRVQETESLWQKSKSQLEKSEELLDKFNSQEKQNQAELGKTKQNLYETQTKLKICLHQLHQTQEDWEKDRSQLTVSEAMLQKFQSQLQETKLVLAQSNSQLKQIEAQEQQTQSKLKEKETRLQQLEAEFKEIKTSQNEWEISKSQLHKTKQEWQRSQLQIQELQTELVESNSQLQQTETLMEKSHAQLQQTKALLTEFQTQLHQTDEERENMQMQLQETQAVLQEVQTQWRKTEVLLQQSQSQQQNAQKELVATKSELEKLQYQQAILRNSKSEGEGKTEYQMLVWEAWFAYQNDNLAEMQERLQKSLKYTESSRTEIVMEWLDSFANFSQTKGIEFDSEKLTNSEEWQNLMKRAMRIQNKVLVGSEK
;
A
#
# COMPACT_ATOMS: atom_id res chain seq x y z
N MET A 1 -31.56 60.88 -42.89
CA MET A 1 -30.74 61.48 -41.81
C MET A 1 -30.14 60.34 -41.02
N THR A 2 -28.83 60.11 -41.17
CA THR A 2 -28.09 59.09 -40.43
C THR A 2 -27.94 59.56 -38.98
N HIS A 3 -28.60 58.90 -38.03
CA HIS A 3 -28.40 59.14 -36.60
C HIS A 3 -26.94 58.83 -36.27
N LYS A 4 -26.13 59.89 -36.15
CA LYS A 4 -24.76 59.80 -35.64
C LYS A 4 -24.90 59.35 -34.19
N THR A 5 -24.47 58.13 -33.89
CA THR A 5 -24.48 57.56 -32.54
C THR A 5 -23.63 58.46 -31.66
N GLU A 6 -24.23 59.20 -30.73
CA GLU A 6 -23.48 60.04 -29.80
C GLU A 6 -22.61 59.17 -28.90
N LYS A 7 -21.35 59.59 -28.71
CA LYS A 7 -20.41 58.91 -27.83
C LYS A 7 -20.91 59.01 -26.39
N SER A 8 -21.37 57.91 -25.80
CA SER A 8 -21.79 57.91 -24.41
C SER A 8 -20.66 57.43 -23.50
N THR A 9 -20.30 58.26 -22.51
CA THR A 9 -19.39 57.88 -21.43
C THR A 9 -20.23 57.45 -20.24
N LEU A 10 -20.11 56.20 -19.80
CA LEU A 10 -20.95 55.63 -18.74
C LEU A 10 -20.11 55.25 -17.53
N ILE A 11 -20.30 55.96 -16.42
CA ILE A 11 -19.54 55.78 -15.19
C ILE A 11 -20.40 54.99 -14.21
N ILE A 12 -19.87 53.85 -13.75
CA ILE A 12 -20.57 52.96 -12.81
C ILE A 12 -19.95 53.18 -11.42
N SER A 13 -20.77 53.69 -10.50
CA SER A 13 -20.32 54.07 -9.16
C SER A 13 -21.21 53.45 -8.08
N SER A 14 -20.59 53.02 -6.98
CA SER A 14 -21.28 52.44 -5.84
C SER A 14 -20.38 52.45 -4.62
N MET A 15 -20.95 52.20 -3.44
CA MET A 15 -20.16 51.66 -2.33
C MET A 15 -19.58 50.28 -2.71
N TYR A 16 -18.47 49.90 -2.07
CA TYR A 16 -17.95 48.54 -2.18
C TYR A 16 -19.05 47.51 -1.83
N SER A 17 -19.01 46.35 -2.49
CA SER A 17 -19.96 45.25 -2.26
C SER A 17 -21.44 45.55 -2.57
N SER A 18 -21.76 46.66 -3.23
CA SER A 18 -23.11 46.99 -3.71
C SER A 18 -23.44 46.41 -5.09
N GLY A 19 -22.57 45.58 -5.67
CA GLY A 19 -22.86 44.87 -6.94
C GLY A 19 -22.46 45.59 -8.23
N SER A 20 -21.66 46.66 -8.15
CA SER A 20 -21.15 47.35 -9.35
C SER A 20 -20.34 46.48 -10.30
N SER A 21 -19.66 45.43 -9.81
CA SER A 21 -18.95 44.47 -10.67
C SER A 21 -19.91 43.66 -11.56
N LEU A 22 -21.06 43.25 -11.01
CA LEU A 22 -22.08 42.52 -11.77
C LEU A 22 -22.66 43.42 -12.86
N THR A 23 -23.04 44.64 -12.50
CA THR A 23 -23.56 45.64 -13.44
C THR A 23 -22.55 45.98 -14.52
N ALA A 24 -21.27 46.11 -14.17
CA ALA A 24 -20.18 46.28 -15.13
C ALA A 24 -20.08 45.09 -16.10
N SER A 25 -20.14 43.85 -15.59
CA SER A 25 -20.12 42.65 -16.45
C SER A 25 -21.30 42.62 -17.43
N MET A 26 -22.51 42.91 -16.96
CA MET A 26 -23.72 43.00 -17.79
C MET A 26 -23.62 44.09 -18.87
N LEU A 27 -23.16 45.28 -18.50
CA LEU A 27 -23.01 46.38 -19.45
C LEU A 27 -21.90 46.09 -20.47
N LYS A 28 -20.83 45.41 -20.05
CA LYS A 28 -19.75 44.98 -20.94
C LYS A 28 -20.25 44.01 -22.01
N SER A 29 -21.04 43.01 -21.64
CA SER A 29 -21.64 42.08 -22.61
C SER A 29 -22.67 42.77 -23.52
N ALA A 30 -23.37 43.78 -23.00
CA ALA A 30 -24.25 44.66 -23.77
C ALA A 30 -23.51 45.65 -24.71
N GLY A 31 -22.17 45.68 -24.70
CA GLY A 31 -21.34 46.46 -25.61
C GLY A 31 -20.65 47.69 -25.01
N LEU A 32 -20.65 47.86 -23.68
CA LEU A 32 -19.87 48.89 -23.00
C LEU A 32 -18.39 48.52 -22.90
N HIS A 33 -17.50 49.40 -23.35
CA HIS A 33 -16.07 49.22 -23.15
C HIS A 33 -15.60 49.82 -21.81
N ILE A 34 -15.34 48.96 -20.81
CA ILE A 34 -14.98 49.34 -19.42
C ILE A 34 -13.48 49.68 -19.24
N GLY A 35 -12.69 49.55 -20.31
CA GLY A 35 -11.26 49.84 -20.31
C GLY A 35 -10.42 48.66 -20.77
N ARG A 36 -9.14 48.93 -21.09
CA ARG A 36 -8.21 47.92 -21.64
C ARG A 36 -7.45 47.16 -20.56
N LYS A 37 -7.26 47.76 -19.39
CA LYS A 37 -6.53 47.19 -18.25
C LYS A 37 -7.51 47.02 -17.09
N LEU A 38 -7.98 45.79 -16.91
CA LEU A 38 -8.86 45.43 -15.80
C LEU A 38 -8.03 44.77 -14.70
N MET A 39 -8.43 44.98 -13.44
CA MET A 39 -7.81 44.31 -12.30
C MET A 39 -7.96 42.78 -12.41
N GLU A 40 -6.88 42.05 -12.11
CA GLU A 40 -6.83 40.60 -12.15
C GLU A 40 -7.79 39.94 -11.14
N GLU A 41 -8.24 38.73 -11.49
CA GLU A 41 -9.07 37.87 -10.65
C GLU A 41 -8.29 37.46 -9.38
N LYS A 42 -8.92 37.54 -8.20
CA LYS A 42 -8.39 36.95 -6.96
C LYS A 42 -9.09 35.61 -6.69
N GLU A 43 -8.48 34.72 -5.92
CA GLU A 43 -9.01 33.38 -5.56
C GLU A 43 -10.48 33.40 -5.08
N ASN A 44 -10.93 34.51 -4.47
CA ASN A 44 -12.30 34.68 -3.95
C ASN A 44 -13.30 35.34 -4.93
N ASN A 45 -12.90 35.69 -6.16
CA ASN A 45 -13.78 36.27 -7.18
C ASN A 45 -13.36 35.82 -8.59
N THR A 46 -13.81 34.63 -8.98
CA THR A 46 -13.53 33.97 -10.26
C THR A 46 -14.17 34.64 -11.49
N GLN A 47 -15.02 35.66 -11.31
CA GLN A 47 -15.62 36.42 -12.42
C GLN A 47 -14.91 37.76 -12.69
N GLY A 48 -13.94 38.17 -11.84
CA GLY A 48 -13.20 39.42 -11.95
C GLY A 48 -13.90 40.64 -11.34
N TYR A 49 -13.11 41.67 -10.98
CA TYR A 49 -13.64 42.88 -10.34
C TYR A 49 -14.18 43.93 -11.33
N PHE A 50 -13.82 43.78 -12.62
CA PHE A 50 -14.10 44.72 -13.71
C PHE A 50 -13.66 46.17 -13.41
N GLU A 51 -12.70 46.33 -12.50
CA GLU A 51 -12.15 47.63 -12.12
C GLU A 51 -11.10 48.09 -13.12
N ASN A 52 -11.24 49.32 -13.61
CA ASN A 52 -10.26 49.89 -14.51
C ASN A 52 -9.04 50.36 -13.71
N LEU A 53 -7.87 49.75 -13.99
CA LEU A 53 -6.64 49.98 -13.24
C LEU A 53 -6.13 51.42 -13.32
N ASP A 54 -6.38 52.12 -14.43
CA ASP A 54 -5.95 53.51 -14.57
C ASP A 54 -6.68 54.42 -13.55
N PHE A 55 -7.99 54.21 -13.37
CA PHE A 55 -8.81 54.95 -12.41
C PHE A 55 -8.58 54.47 -10.97
N TYR A 56 -8.38 53.16 -10.76
CA TYR A 56 -7.98 52.59 -9.47
C TYR A 56 -6.70 53.26 -8.93
N GLU A 57 -5.64 53.30 -9.74
CA GLU A 57 -4.36 53.88 -9.33
C GLU A 57 -4.46 55.39 -9.14
N PHE A 58 -5.27 56.07 -9.96
CA PHE A 58 -5.53 57.49 -9.78
C PHE A 58 -6.18 57.78 -8.42
N HIS A 59 -7.31 57.16 -8.10
CA HIS A 59 -8.01 57.41 -6.82
C HIS A 59 -7.11 57.07 -5.64
N LYS A 60 -6.41 55.93 -5.71
CA LYS A 60 -5.47 55.50 -4.67
C LYS A 60 -4.37 56.52 -4.41
N GLN A 61 -3.75 57.05 -5.47
CA GLN A 61 -2.66 58.02 -5.33
C GLN A 61 -3.15 59.37 -4.80
N VAL A 62 -4.33 59.83 -5.24
CA VAL A 62 -4.93 61.06 -4.71
C VAL A 62 -5.22 60.93 -3.22
N LEU A 63 -5.83 59.81 -2.79
CA LEU A 63 -6.11 59.55 -1.37
C LEU A 63 -4.80 59.49 -0.55
N GLN A 64 -3.81 58.74 -1.04
CA GLN A 64 -2.52 58.59 -0.35
C GLN A 64 -1.75 59.91 -0.24
N SER A 65 -1.85 60.81 -1.22
CA SER A 65 -1.19 62.13 -1.18
C SER A 65 -1.66 62.98 0.00
N GLN A 66 -2.87 62.72 0.49
CA GLN A 66 -3.48 63.41 1.64
C GLN A 66 -3.38 62.60 2.94
N GLY A 67 -2.64 61.49 2.95
CA GLY A 67 -2.55 60.60 4.11
C GLY A 67 -3.83 59.78 4.37
N ILE A 68 -4.73 59.70 3.39
CA ILE A 68 -5.96 58.92 3.48
C ILE A 68 -5.68 57.48 3.04
N ASP A 69 -6.42 56.53 3.61
CA ASP A 69 -6.37 55.12 3.22
C ASP A 69 -6.61 54.95 1.70
N GLY A 70 -5.68 54.25 1.04
CA GLY A 70 -5.67 54.11 -0.41
C GLY A 70 -6.84 53.29 -0.97
N ASP A 71 -7.48 52.45 -0.15
CA ASP A 71 -8.69 51.70 -0.53
C ASP A 71 -9.97 52.54 -0.36
N GLY A 72 -9.86 53.78 0.14
CA GLY A 72 -10.99 54.69 0.29
C GLY A 72 -11.81 54.42 1.54
N TRP A 73 -11.24 53.77 2.55
CA TRP A 73 -11.86 53.66 3.87
C TRP A 73 -11.79 54.98 4.63
N THR A 74 -12.53 55.97 4.14
CA THR A 74 -12.53 57.35 4.64
C THR A 74 -13.95 57.88 4.83
N LEU A 75 -14.09 58.74 5.85
CA LEU A 75 -15.31 59.53 6.11
C LEU A 75 -15.05 61.03 5.84
N GLN A 76 -13.97 61.35 5.13
CA GLN A 76 -13.59 62.72 4.83
C GLN A 76 -14.54 63.31 3.77
N GLU A 77 -15.20 64.41 4.14
CA GLU A 77 -16.23 65.02 3.29
C GLU A 77 -15.70 65.60 1.97
N LYS A 78 -14.47 66.10 1.95
CA LYS A 78 -13.87 66.72 0.78
C LYS A 78 -12.51 66.11 0.49
N ILE A 79 -12.33 65.63 -0.74
CA ILE A 79 -11.04 65.19 -1.26
C ILE A 79 -10.50 66.28 -2.19
N ASP A 80 -9.39 66.91 -1.81
CA ASP A 80 -8.78 67.95 -2.64
C ASP A 80 -7.95 67.31 -3.74
N ILE A 81 -8.06 67.82 -4.98
CA ILE A 81 -7.36 67.24 -6.14
C ILE A 81 -6.40 68.30 -6.69
N GLU A 82 -5.12 68.09 -6.40
CA GLU A 82 -4.03 68.94 -6.86
C GLU A 82 -3.94 68.99 -8.41
N GLU A 83 -3.38 70.07 -8.95
CA GLU A 83 -3.34 70.35 -10.39
C GLU A 83 -2.60 69.25 -11.20
N ASN A 84 -1.55 68.66 -10.63
CA ASN A 84 -0.82 67.52 -11.20
C ASN A 84 -1.75 66.30 -11.43
N PHE A 85 -2.67 66.02 -10.52
CA PHE A 85 -3.65 64.94 -10.65
C PHE A 85 -4.72 65.31 -11.67
N GLN A 86 -5.09 66.59 -11.81
CA GLN A 86 -6.04 67.00 -12.86
C GLN A 86 -5.50 66.73 -14.27
N GLU A 87 -4.22 67.04 -14.52
CA GLU A 87 -3.59 66.70 -15.81
C GLU A 87 -3.53 65.19 -16.03
N LYS A 88 -3.15 64.42 -15.00
CA LYS A 88 -3.16 62.96 -15.06
C LYS A 88 -4.55 62.37 -15.35
N ALA A 89 -5.60 62.96 -14.78
CA ALA A 89 -6.98 62.54 -15.04
C ALA A 89 -7.37 62.77 -16.52
N LYS A 90 -6.98 63.90 -17.11
CA LYS A 90 -7.18 64.18 -18.55
C LYS A 90 -6.45 63.17 -19.44
N GLU A 91 -5.24 62.78 -19.08
CA GLU A 91 -4.49 61.73 -19.79
C GLU A 91 -5.19 60.37 -19.71
N ILE A 92 -5.69 59.99 -18.53
CA ILE A 92 -6.44 58.74 -18.32
C ILE A 92 -7.71 58.72 -19.18
N ILE A 93 -8.44 59.83 -19.22
CA ILE A 93 -9.63 60.00 -20.07
C ILE A 93 -9.25 59.84 -21.55
N ALA A 94 -8.23 60.56 -22.03
CA ALA A 94 -7.80 60.50 -23.42
C ALA A 94 -7.38 59.08 -23.85
N LYS A 95 -6.71 58.35 -22.94
CA LYS A 95 -6.28 56.97 -23.16
C LYS A 95 -7.43 55.96 -23.20
N ASN A 96 -8.48 56.16 -22.39
CA ASN A 96 -9.61 55.23 -22.27
C ASN A 96 -10.79 55.57 -23.20
N SER A 97 -10.85 56.81 -23.71
CA SER A 97 -11.85 57.26 -24.68
C SER A 97 -11.67 56.56 -26.03
N ILE A 98 -12.53 55.59 -26.35
CA ILE A 98 -12.51 54.86 -27.63
C ILE A 98 -13.65 55.33 -28.58
N SER A 99 -13.74 54.73 -29.77
CA SER A 99 -14.70 55.12 -30.81
C SER A 99 -16.17 54.72 -30.55
N GLY A 100 -16.46 53.96 -29.48
CA GLY A 100 -17.81 53.51 -29.11
C GLY A 100 -18.22 53.91 -27.68
N ASN A 101 -19.30 53.32 -27.15
CA ASN A 101 -19.71 53.50 -25.76
C ASN A 101 -18.61 52.99 -24.83
N TRP A 102 -18.10 53.88 -23.98
CA TRP A 102 -17.00 53.56 -23.09
C TRP A 102 -17.31 54.06 -21.68
N GLY A 103 -16.55 53.58 -20.71
CA GLY A 103 -16.79 53.91 -19.34
C GLY A 103 -15.79 53.24 -18.43
N TRP A 104 -16.04 53.35 -17.14
CA TRP A 104 -15.32 52.58 -16.15
C TRP A 104 -16.22 52.25 -14.97
N LYS A 105 -15.81 51.24 -14.22
CA LYS A 105 -16.32 50.93 -12.90
C LYS A 105 -15.14 50.99 -11.94
N GLU A 106 -15.30 51.71 -10.84
CA GLU A 106 -14.38 51.66 -9.72
C GLU A 106 -15.09 52.24 -8.48
N PRO A 107 -15.22 51.53 -7.35
CA PRO A 107 -16.03 51.98 -6.21
C PRO A 107 -15.63 53.34 -5.62
N ARG A 108 -14.33 53.67 -5.53
CA ARG A 108 -13.88 54.98 -5.03
C ARG A 108 -14.24 56.13 -5.96
N THR A 109 -14.59 55.89 -7.23
CA THR A 109 -15.18 56.92 -8.10
C THR A 109 -16.32 57.68 -7.41
N THR A 110 -17.04 57.03 -6.49
CA THR A 110 -18.10 57.64 -5.66
C THR A 110 -17.61 58.85 -4.86
N LEU A 111 -16.37 58.83 -4.39
CA LEU A 111 -15.74 59.94 -3.66
C LEU A 111 -15.30 61.09 -4.58
N PHE A 112 -15.32 60.88 -5.90
CA PHE A 112 -14.82 61.79 -6.92
C PHE A 112 -15.88 62.16 -7.98
N LEU A 113 -17.17 61.95 -7.69
CA LEU A 113 -18.25 62.11 -8.68
C LEU A 113 -18.30 63.51 -9.29
N ASP A 114 -18.20 64.56 -8.47
CA ASP A 114 -18.20 65.95 -8.93
C ASP A 114 -16.98 66.26 -9.81
N PHE A 115 -15.81 65.82 -9.39
CA PHE A 115 -14.57 65.98 -10.15
C PHE A 115 -14.66 65.36 -11.56
N TRP A 116 -15.15 64.12 -11.65
CA TRP A 116 -15.31 63.45 -12.94
C TRP A 116 -16.43 64.05 -13.78
N ALA A 117 -17.49 64.53 -13.14
CA ALA A 117 -18.56 65.24 -13.81
C ALA A 117 -18.10 66.55 -14.45
N ASP A 118 -17.24 67.31 -13.77
CA ASP A 118 -16.69 68.57 -14.28
C ASP A 118 -15.75 68.34 -15.47
N LEU A 119 -14.92 67.29 -15.40
CA LEU A 119 -14.03 66.91 -16.52
C LEU A 119 -14.79 66.30 -17.70
N LEU A 120 -15.92 65.64 -17.46
CA LEU A 120 -16.75 64.99 -18.48
C LEU A 120 -18.23 65.44 -18.36
N PRO A 121 -18.58 66.65 -18.82
CA PRO A 121 -19.93 67.22 -18.67
C PRO A 121 -21.05 66.36 -19.29
N ASN A 122 -20.70 65.58 -20.32
CA ASN A 122 -21.63 64.70 -21.02
C ASN A 122 -21.67 63.27 -20.48
N ALA A 123 -20.85 62.93 -19.47
CA ALA A 123 -20.87 61.61 -18.88
C ALA A 123 -22.22 61.30 -18.22
N LYS A 124 -22.60 60.03 -18.30
CA LYS A 124 -23.79 59.45 -17.70
C LYS A 124 -23.36 58.55 -16.56
N PHE A 125 -24.18 58.48 -15.52
CA PHE A 125 -23.81 57.82 -14.28
C PHE A 125 -24.83 56.75 -13.93
N ILE A 126 -24.36 55.54 -13.63
CA ILE A 126 -25.16 54.49 -13.03
C ILE A 126 -24.71 54.39 -11.57
N LEU A 127 -25.61 54.80 -10.69
CA LEU A 127 -25.39 54.87 -9.25
C LEU A 127 -26.08 53.67 -8.62
N ILE A 128 -25.31 52.75 -8.07
CA ILE A 128 -25.81 51.48 -7.55
C ILE A 128 -25.70 51.49 -6.04
N TYR A 129 -26.78 51.11 -5.38
CA TYR A 129 -26.78 50.87 -3.94
C TYR A 129 -27.33 49.48 -3.62
N ARG A 130 -27.08 49.08 -2.37
CA ARG A 130 -27.53 47.82 -1.77
C ARG A 130 -27.81 48.09 -0.30
N SER A 131 -28.66 47.27 0.30
CA SER A 131 -29.01 47.39 1.72
C SER A 131 -27.76 47.45 2.64
N PRO A 132 -27.82 48.23 3.74
CA PRO A 132 -26.67 48.43 4.62
C PRO A 132 -26.23 47.12 5.29
N TRP A 133 -27.15 46.25 5.70
CA TRP A 133 -26.83 44.99 6.36
C TRP A 133 -26.12 43.98 5.45
N GLU A 134 -26.45 43.95 4.16
CA GLU A 134 -25.77 43.08 3.21
C GLU A 134 -24.37 43.59 2.86
N VAL A 135 -24.22 44.91 2.69
CA VAL A 135 -22.90 45.52 2.42
C VAL A 135 -21.98 45.30 3.61
N VAL A 136 -22.44 45.60 4.83
CA VAL A 136 -21.66 45.40 6.06
C VAL A 136 -21.26 43.93 6.21
N ASN A 137 -22.18 42.99 6.01
CA ASN A 137 -21.86 41.57 6.05
C ASN A 137 -20.79 41.18 5.01
N SER A 138 -20.90 41.68 3.78
CA SER A 138 -19.90 41.43 2.74
C SER A 138 -18.52 42.02 3.08
N LEU A 139 -18.47 43.21 3.69
CA LEU A 139 -17.23 43.83 4.14
C LEU A 139 -16.57 43.03 5.27
N TYR A 140 -17.34 42.49 6.21
CA TYR A 140 -16.80 41.64 7.27
C TYR A 140 -16.26 40.31 6.75
N ILE A 141 -16.90 39.71 5.74
CA ILE A 141 -16.42 38.48 5.08
C ILE A 141 -15.05 38.69 4.42
N ARG A 142 -14.76 39.89 3.90
CA ARG A 142 -13.45 40.23 3.31
C ARG A 142 -12.30 40.24 4.32
N GLN A 143 -12.61 40.34 5.62
CA GLN A 143 -11.65 40.36 6.73
C GLN A 143 -10.58 41.47 6.66
N ASP A 144 -10.89 42.60 6.01
CA ASP A 144 -9.99 43.76 5.98
C ASP A 144 -9.68 44.23 7.42
N LYS A 145 -8.40 44.46 7.73
CA LYS A 145 -7.91 44.68 9.11
C LYS A 145 -8.61 45.83 9.82
N ILE A 146 -8.95 46.89 9.08
CA ILE A 146 -9.59 48.10 9.62
C ILE A 146 -10.93 47.79 10.29
N PHE A 147 -11.73 46.89 9.72
CA PHE A 147 -13.02 46.49 10.27
C PHE A 147 -12.90 45.58 11.50
N LYS A 148 -11.74 44.95 11.71
CA LYS A 148 -11.45 44.23 12.97
C LYS A 148 -11.20 45.20 14.12
N SER A 149 -10.50 46.30 13.85
CA SER A 149 -10.24 47.36 14.84
C SER A 149 -11.42 48.32 15.05
N GLN A 150 -12.24 48.54 14.01
CA GLN A 150 -13.36 49.48 14.02
C GLN A 150 -14.55 48.87 13.25
N PRO A 151 -15.31 47.95 13.87
CA PRO A 151 -16.42 47.27 13.19
C PRO A 151 -17.48 48.25 12.68
N GLU A 152 -17.85 49.26 13.48
CA GLU A 152 -18.90 50.20 13.09
C GLU A 152 -18.55 51.07 11.87
N LEU A 153 -17.26 51.13 11.50
CA LEU A 153 -16.82 51.85 10.32
C LEU A 153 -17.49 51.35 9.04
N ALA A 154 -17.83 50.05 8.96
CA ALA A 154 -18.52 49.50 7.80
C ALA A 154 -19.89 50.18 7.54
N VAL A 155 -20.67 50.43 8.60
CA VAL A 155 -21.97 51.12 8.50
C VAL A 155 -21.75 52.60 8.17
N LYS A 156 -20.80 53.25 8.85
CA LYS A 156 -20.47 54.66 8.62
C LYS A 156 -19.99 54.93 7.19
N LEU A 157 -19.17 54.04 6.63
CA LEU A 157 -18.72 54.12 5.23
C LEU A 157 -19.86 53.91 4.25
N TRP A 158 -20.75 52.95 4.52
CA TRP A 158 -21.95 52.77 3.70
C TRP A 158 -22.79 54.05 3.68
N LEU A 159 -23.02 54.65 4.84
CA LEU A 159 -23.70 55.94 4.96
C LEU A 159 -23.01 57.03 4.15
N HIS A 160 -21.71 57.21 4.37
CA HIS A 160 -20.92 58.26 3.73
C HIS A 160 -20.90 58.13 2.20
N TYR A 161 -20.65 56.94 1.67
CA TYR A 161 -20.65 56.71 0.21
C TYR A 161 -22.03 56.94 -0.41
N ASN A 162 -23.10 56.49 0.24
CA ASN A 162 -24.45 56.70 -0.28
C ASN A 162 -24.90 58.16 -0.14
N GLN A 163 -24.43 58.89 0.88
CA GLN A 163 -24.61 60.33 0.97
C GLN A 163 -23.96 61.03 -0.24
N LYS A 164 -22.72 60.67 -0.62
CA LYS A 164 -22.08 61.20 -1.84
C LYS A 164 -22.89 60.90 -3.11
N ILE A 165 -23.48 59.71 -3.20
CA ILE A 165 -24.37 59.34 -4.30
C ILE A 165 -25.61 60.24 -4.33
N ILE A 166 -26.28 60.45 -3.19
CA ILE A 166 -27.48 61.27 -3.09
C ILE A 166 -27.19 62.74 -3.37
N ASP A 167 -26.13 63.28 -2.79
CA ASP A 167 -25.70 64.66 -3.01
C ASP A 167 -25.46 64.92 -4.49
N PHE A 168 -24.70 64.02 -5.13
CA PHE A 168 -24.46 64.09 -6.57
C PHE A 168 -25.75 63.97 -7.38
N TYR A 169 -26.61 63.01 -7.03
CA TYR A 169 -27.89 62.79 -7.71
C TYR A 169 -28.80 64.03 -7.64
N ASN A 170 -28.81 64.76 -6.52
CA ASN A 170 -29.65 65.96 -6.34
C ASN A 170 -29.42 67.04 -7.40
N HIS A 171 -28.18 67.24 -7.83
CA HIS A 171 -27.85 68.26 -8.84
C HIS A 171 -27.52 67.68 -10.23
N ALA A 172 -27.45 66.35 -10.38
CA ALA A 172 -27.12 65.68 -11.64
C ALA A 172 -28.16 64.64 -12.12
N ALA A 173 -29.38 64.62 -11.56
CA ALA A 173 -30.40 63.60 -11.82
C ALA A 173 -30.72 63.34 -13.31
N ASN A 174 -30.61 64.36 -14.17
CA ASN A 174 -30.86 64.23 -15.61
C ASN A 174 -29.88 63.28 -16.33
N ARG A 175 -28.67 63.12 -15.79
CA ARG A 175 -27.61 62.26 -16.32
C ARG A 175 -27.26 61.08 -15.41
N CYS A 176 -28.06 60.85 -14.36
CA CYS A 176 -27.87 59.74 -13.41
C CYS A 176 -29.03 58.76 -13.45
N LEU A 177 -28.74 57.46 -13.36
CA LEU A 177 -29.70 56.38 -13.09
C LEU A 177 -29.32 55.76 -11.74
N LEU A 178 -30.11 56.04 -10.72
CA LEU A 178 -29.98 55.45 -9.38
C LEU A 178 -30.79 54.15 -9.33
N THR A 179 -30.21 53.05 -8.87
CA THR A 179 -30.93 51.76 -8.80
C THR A 179 -30.36 50.82 -7.73
N ASN A 180 -31.23 49.95 -7.20
CA ASN A 180 -30.84 48.86 -6.30
C ASN A 180 -30.29 47.68 -7.11
N ILE A 181 -29.24 47.05 -6.62
CA ILE A 181 -28.70 45.83 -7.25
C ILE A 181 -29.73 44.71 -7.40
N GLN A 182 -30.64 44.53 -6.44
CA GLN A 182 -31.66 43.49 -6.52
C GLN A 182 -32.66 43.76 -7.65
N THR A 183 -33.00 45.04 -7.88
CA THR A 183 -33.85 45.45 -9.00
C THR A 183 -33.17 45.18 -10.33
N ILE A 184 -31.85 45.41 -10.45
CA ILE A 184 -31.08 45.05 -11.65
C ILE A 184 -31.11 43.53 -11.86
N ILE A 185 -30.85 42.74 -10.81
CA ILE A 185 -30.82 41.28 -10.88
C ILE A 185 -32.16 40.70 -11.34
N ASN A 186 -33.27 41.23 -10.83
CA ASN A 186 -34.62 40.75 -11.14
C ASN A 186 -35.10 41.23 -12.52
N ASN A 187 -34.63 42.39 -13.01
CA ASN A 187 -35.18 43.07 -14.17
C ASN A 187 -34.11 43.45 -15.19
N GLN A 188 -33.25 42.51 -15.55
CA GLN A 188 -32.03 42.76 -16.33
C GLN A 188 -32.31 43.32 -17.73
N GLU A 189 -33.30 42.79 -18.46
CA GLU A 189 -33.66 43.27 -19.81
C GLU A 189 -34.24 44.69 -19.75
N VAL A 190 -35.21 44.90 -18.85
CA VAL A 190 -35.87 46.20 -18.63
C VAL A 190 -34.85 47.26 -18.18
N PHE A 191 -33.82 46.87 -17.42
CA PHE A 191 -32.75 47.77 -17.01
C PHE A 191 -31.95 48.31 -18.21
N ILE A 192 -31.59 47.46 -19.18
CA ILE A 192 -30.87 47.90 -20.39
C ILE A 192 -31.76 48.79 -21.26
N GLU A 193 -33.04 48.42 -21.43
CA GLU A 193 -34.01 49.25 -22.13
C GLU A 193 -34.13 50.63 -21.49
N LYS A 194 -34.15 50.69 -20.15
CA LYS A 194 -34.20 51.95 -19.42
C LYS A 194 -32.96 52.80 -19.65
N ILE A 195 -31.76 52.19 -19.62
CA ILE A 195 -30.50 52.89 -19.90
C ILE A 195 -30.54 53.49 -21.32
N ASN A 196 -30.92 52.68 -22.31
CA ASN A 196 -31.02 53.11 -23.70
C ASN A 196 -32.03 54.25 -23.88
N GLN A 197 -33.20 54.14 -23.27
CA GLN A 197 -34.23 55.18 -23.29
C GLN A 197 -33.75 56.48 -22.62
N LYS A 198 -33.20 56.39 -21.40
CA LYS A 198 -32.85 57.56 -20.59
C LYS A 198 -31.61 58.29 -21.10
N PHE A 199 -30.61 57.55 -21.58
CA PHE A 199 -29.33 58.10 -22.02
C PHE A 199 -29.16 58.16 -23.53
N GLN A 200 -30.19 57.77 -24.30
CA GLN A 200 -30.16 57.75 -25.77
C GLN A 200 -28.98 56.92 -26.31
N THR A 201 -28.75 55.76 -25.68
CA THR A 201 -27.69 54.80 -26.05
C THR A 201 -28.25 53.62 -26.84
N ASN A 202 -27.36 52.86 -27.48
CA ASN A 202 -27.67 51.67 -28.27
C ASN A 202 -26.94 50.43 -27.70
N PHE A 203 -27.14 50.11 -26.42
CA PHE A 203 -26.64 48.86 -25.84
C PHE A 203 -27.49 47.67 -26.32
N ASN A 204 -26.84 46.54 -26.58
CA ASN A 204 -27.49 45.29 -26.98
C ASN A 204 -28.04 44.53 -25.76
N ASN A 205 -28.89 43.53 -25.98
CA ASN A 205 -29.23 42.58 -24.93
C ASN A 205 -27.98 41.79 -24.51
N PHE A 206 -27.90 41.43 -23.23
CA PHE A 206 -26.77 40.71 -22.63
C PHE A 206 -26.92 39.19 -22.79
N ASP A 207 -25.82 38.46 -22.62
CA ASP A 207 -25.83 36.99 -22.62
C ASP A 207 -26.30 36.46 -21.24
N VAL A 208 -27.33 35.61 -21.23
CA VAL A 208 -28.05 35.14 -20.03
C VAL A 208 -27.14 34.33 -19.07
N ASN A 209 -26.04 33.78 -19.57
CA ASN A 209 -25.14 32.89 -18.82
C ASN A 209 -24.09 33.60 -17.93
N ILE A 210 -24.12 34.93 -17.81
CA ILE A 210 -23.11 35.69 -17.06
C ILE A 210 -23.41 35.73 -15.55
N TYR A 211 -24.67 35.54 -15.16
CA TYR A 211 -25.13 35.66 -13.78
C TYR A 211 -24.98 34.35 -13.00
N ASN A 212 -24.22 34.37 -11.91
CA ASN A 212 -24.24 33.31 -10.90
C ASN A 212 -25.03 33.79 -9.66
N PRO A 213 -26.27 33.31 -9.45
CA PRO A 213 -27.10 33.70 -8.31
C PRO A 213 -26.44 33.44 -6.95
N SER A 214 -25.53 32.46 -6.84
CA SER A 214 -24.87 32.11 -5.58
C SER A 214 -23.91 33.18 -5.05
N LEU A 215 -23.51 34.16 -5.87
CA LEU A 215 -22.63 35.27 -5.47
C LEU A 215 -23.35 36.32 -4.61
N PHE A 216 -24.68 36.40 -4.71
CA PHE A 216 -25.51 37.30 -3.90
C PHE A 216 -26.36 36.46 -2.94
N ASN A 217 -25.77 36.07 -1.81
CA ASN A 217 -26.49 35.31 -0.80
C ASN A 217 -27.46 36.22 -0.03
N ASN A 218 -28.74 36.20 -0.43
CA ASN A 218 -29.82 36.99 0.17
C ASN A 218 -30.31 36.44 1.52
N GLN A 219 -29.71 35.35 2.05
CA GLN A 219 -30.06 34.77 3.36
C GLN A 219 -29.96 35.78 4.51
N VAL A 220 -29.05 36.76 4.39
CA VAL A 220 -28.90 37.85 5.38
C VAL A 220 -30.16 38.72 5.48
N SER A 221 -30.91 38.87 4.39
CA SER A 221 -32.10 39.72 4.31
C SER A 221 -33.40 38.98 4.67
N THR A 222 -33.41 37.65 4.73
CA THR A 222 -34.61 36.85 4.99
C THR A 222 -34.69 36.29 6.40
N GLU A 223 -33.57 36.00 7.05
CA GLU A 223 -33.55 35.27 8.35
C GLU A 223 -32.76 35.98 9.46
N SER A 224 -32.22 37.17 9.21
CA SER A 224 -31.31 37.84 10.16
C SER A 224 -31.96 39.00 10.93
N HIS A 225 -31.59 39.12 12.19
CA HIS A 225 -31.86 40.30 13.03
C HIS A 225 -30.94 41.50 12.75
N ARG A 226 -29.98 41.37 11.82
CA ARG A 226 -29.03 42.43 11.43
C ARG A 226 -29.67 43.75 10.99
N PRO A 227 -30.79 43.77 10.22
CA PRO A 227 -31.48 45.02 9.91
C PRO A 227 -31.91 45.77 11.18
N THR A 228 -32.39 45.04 12.20
CA THR A 228 -32.79 45.66 13.48
C THR A 228 -31.59 46.19 14.26
N ILE A 229 -30.45 45.48 14.25
CA ILE A 229 -29.23 45.97 14.90
C ILE A 229 -28.77 47.29 14.25
N ILE A 230 -28.73 47.33 12.92
CA ILE A 230 -28.32 48.54 12.20
C ILE A 230 -29.31 49.67 12.48
N ASP A 231 -30.62 49.42 12.39
CA ASP A 231 -31.63 50.44 12.65
C ASP A 231 -31.54 51.02 14.07
N TYR A 232 -31.29 50.18 15.07
CA TYR A 232 -31.23 50.63 16.46
C TYR A 232 -29.98 51.48 16.77
N TYR A 233 -28.81 51.10 16.24
CA TYR A 233 -27.55 51.80 16.54
C TYR A 233 -27.18 52.88 15.51
N PHE A 234 -27.72 52.78 14.30
CA PHE A 234 -27.49 53.66 13.16
C PHE A 234 -28.80 53.87 12.39
N PRO A 235 -29.84 54.46 13.03
CA PRO A 235 -31.13 54.69 12.38
C PRO A 235 -30.99 55.51 11.08
N GLU A 236 -29.99 56.39 11.01
CA GLU A 236 -29.69 57.19 9.82
C GLU A 236 -29.36 56.31 8.61
N ALA A 237 -28.80 55.11 8.80
CA ALA A 237 -28.52 54.16 7.71
C ALA A 237 -29.81 53.58 7.13
N THR A 238 -30.80 53.30 7.99
CA THR A 238 -32.13 52.87 7.54
C THR A 238 -32.83 54.01 6.81
N GLU A 239 -32.82 55.22 7.37
CA GLU A 239 -33.42 56.42 6.74
C GLU A 239 -32.80 56.69 5.36
N MET A 240 -31.48 56.65 5.26
CA MET A 240 -30.77 56.77 3.98
C MET A 240 -31.17 55.67 2.99
N TYR A 241 -31.35 54.43 3.45
CA TYR A 241 -31.80 53.34 2.59
C TYR A 241 -33.23 53.57 2.07
N GLN A 242 -34.14 54.08 2.92
CA GLN A 242 -35.49 54.48 2.48
C GLN A 242 -35.43 55.59 1.43
N GLU A 243 -34.58 56.58 1.63
CA GLU A 243 -34.42 57.70 0.71
C GLU A 243 -33.89 57.24 -0.66
N LEU A 244 -32.92 56.32 -0.66
CA LEU A 244 -32.43 55.67 -1.88
C LEU A 244 -33.57 54.90 -2.57
N GLU A 245 -34.32 54.07 -1.84
CA GLU A 245 -35.45 53.29 -2.37
C GLU A 245 -36.58 54.15 -2.95
N ALA A 246 -36.81 55.34 -2.39
CA ALA A 246 -37.83 56.28 -2.87
C ALA A 246 -37.43 56.98 -4.17
N ARG A 247 -36.12 57.18 -4.41
CA ARG A 247 -35.58 57.92 -5.57
C ARG A 247 -35.10 57.02 -6.70
N ALA A 248 -34.82 55.76 -6.40
CA ALA A 248 -34.30 54.80 -7.34
C ALA A 248 -35.29 54.49 -8.46
N TRP A 249 -34.74 54.18 -9.63
CA TRP A 249 -35.51 53.62 -10.73
C TRP A 249 -36.01 52.21 -10.39
N LYS A 250 -37.25 51.94 -10.78
CA LYS A 250 -37.94 50.65 -10.74
C LYS A 250 -38.70 50.43 -12.05
N PRO A 251 -38.90 49.18 -12.50
CA PRO A 251 -39.81 48.88 -13.62
C PRO A 251 -41.20 49.46 -13.40
N GLU A 252 -41.88 49.82 -14.49
CA GLU A 252 -43.30 50.19 -14.43
C GLU A 252 -44.08 49.01 -13.84
N ASP A 253 -44.94 49.28 -12.85
CA ASP A 253 -45.73 48.34 -12.02
C ASP A 253 -45.05 47.75 -10.75
N GLU A 254 -43.75 47.94 -10.52
CA GLU A 254 -43.09 47.45 -9.30
C GLU A 254 -43.17 48.49 -8.16
N ILE A 255 -43.94 48.16 -7.11
CA ILE A 255 -44.04 48.99 -5.89
C ILE A 255 -42.70 48.90 -5.14
N PRO A 256 -42.20 50.00 -4.54
CA PRO A 256 -41.05 49.94 -3.67
C PRO A 256 -41.15 48.83 -2.62
N ASP A 257 -40.17 47.92 -2.62
CA ASP A 257 -40.10 46.87 -1.61
C ASP A 257 -39.68 47.46 -0.27
N PHE A 258 -40.68 47.73 0.57
CA PHE A 258 -40.52 48.10 1.97
C PHE A 258 -40.77 46.91 2.92
N SER A 259 -40.86 45.68 2.42
CA SER A 259 -41.11 44.48 3.26
C SER A 259 -40.02 44.26 4.32
N TRP A 260 -38.81 44.78 4.07
CA TRP A 260 -37.71 44.77 5.03
C TRP A 260 -38.00 45.63 6.26
N GLN A 261 -38.88 46.64 6.20
CA GLN A 261 -39.27 47.44 7.37
C GLN A 261 -40.07 46.62 8.38
N GLU A 262 -40.91 45.68 7.92
CA GLU A 262 -41.67 44.78 8.79
C GLU A 262 -40.76 43.81 9.59
N LYS A 263 -39.55 43.59 9.07
CA LYS A 263 -38.50 42.78 9.70
C LYS A 263 -37.72 43.56 10.77
N ILE A 264 -37.73 44.88 10.73
CA ILE A 264 -37.12 45.73 11.76
C ILE A 264 -38.01 45.70 13.00
N LYS A 265 -37.44 45.34 14.15
CA LYS A 265 -38.13 45.34 15.45
C LYS A 265 -37.74 46.59 16.23
N SER A 266 -38.63 47.07 17.10
CA SER A 266 -38.48 48.34 17.85
C SER A 266 -37.28 48.38 18.82
N SER A 267 -36.67 47.24 19.11
CA SER A 267 -35.45 47.14 19.90
C SER A 267 -34.72 45.84 19.49
N PRO A 268 -33.38 45.82 19.55
CA PRO A 268 -32.61 44.59 19.52
C PRO A 268 -33.17 43.71 20.63
N TYR A 269 -33.82 42.63 20.24
CA TYR A 269 -34.40 41.69 21.18
C TYR A 269 -33.22 41.10 21.95
N ARG A 270 -33.12 41.34 23.27
CA ARG A 270 -31.94 40.91 24.09
C ARG A 270 -31.56 39.45 23.84
N ILE A 271 -32.56 38.61 23.56
CA ILE A 271 -32.40 37.20 23.21
C ILE A 271 -31.46 37.00 22.01
N TRP A 272 -31.46 37.88 21.01
CA TRP A 272 -30.55 37.78 19.86
C TRP A 272 -29.09 38.00 20.23
N ALA A 273 -28.78 38.92 21.15
CA ALA A 273 -27.41 39.10 21.62
C ALA A 273 -26.90 37.84 22.36
N PHE A 274 -27.77 37.21 23.17
CA PHE A 274 -27.45 35.94 23.82
C PHE A 274 -27.41 34.76 22.84
N GLN A 275 -28.25 34.76 21.81
CA GLN A 275 -28.25 33.74 20.76
C GLN A 275 -26.98 33.83 19.92
N ASP A 276 -26.55 35.03 19.53
CA ASP A 276 -25.29 35.25 18.82
C ASP A 276 -24.10 34.84 19.68
N TRP A 277 -24.10 35.20 20.97
CA TRP A 277 -23.04 34.75 21.88
C TRP A 277 -23.04 33.23 22.05
N MET A 278 -24.21 32.59 22.19
CA MET A 278 -24.31 31.14 22.25
C MET A 278 -23.82 30.48 20.95
N ASN A 279 -24.20 31.01 19.79
CA ASN A 279 -23.75 30.55 18.49
C ASN A 279 -22.23 30.71 18.32
N LEU A 280 -21.68 31.86 18.73
CA LEU A 280 -20.24 32.13 18.72
C LEU A 280 -19.51 31.14 19.63
N SER A 281 -20.00 30.93 20.85
CA SER A 281 -19.40 29.96 21.80
C SER A 281 -19.48 28.53 21.26
N SER A 282 -20.58 28.18 20.59
CA SER A 282 -20.74 26.88 19.91
C SER A 282 -19.73 26.73 18.78
N LEU A 283 -19.58 27.75 17.92
CA LEU A 283 -18.60 27.77 16.83
C LEU A 283 -17.15 27.74 17.34
N GLU A 284 -16.84 28.42 18.46
CA GLU A 284 -15.54 28.35 19.12
C GLU A 284 -15.24 26.94 19.61
N ASN A 285 -16.22 26.27 20.23
CA ASN A 285 -16.08 24.87 20.65
C ASN A 285 -15.92 23.93 19.45
N GLN A 286 -16.71 24.10 18.39
CA GLN A 286 -16.56 23.34 17.15
C GLN A 286 -15.17 23.55 16.53
N ASN A 287 -14.70 24.80 16.43
CA ASN A 287 -13.35 25.10 15.95
C ASN A 287 -12.28 24.46 16.83
N LYS A 288 -12.44 24.45 18.16
CA LYS A 288 -11.51 23.79 19.06
C LYS A 288 -11.47 22.28 18.83
N THR A 289 -12.64 21.65 18.63
CA THR A 289 -12.74 20.23 18.29
C THR A 289 -12.07 19.94 16.95
N LEU A 290 -12.35 20.75 15.92
CA LEU A 290 -11.72 20.61 14.59
C LEU A 290 -10.20 20.80 14.64
N LEU A 291 -9.70 21.74 15.45
CA LEU A 291 -8.26 21.92 15.65
C LEU A 291 -7.63 20.71 16.35
N ALA A 292 -8.32 20.11 17.33
CA ALA A 292 -7.84 18.90 17.99
C ALA A 292 -7.85 17.69 17.04
N GLU A 293 -8.86 17.57 16.18
CA GLU A 293 -8.91 16.56 15.13
C GLU A 293 -7.80 16.77 14.09
N LEU A 294 -7.57 18.01 13.66
CA LEU A 294 -6.51 18.35 12.72
C LEU A 294 -5.12 18.02 13.30
N GLU A 295 -4.89 18.31 14.59
CA GLU A 295 -3.65 17.93 15.27
C GLU A 295 -3.52 16.40 15.40
N LYS A 296 -4.61 15.68 15.67
CA LYS A 296 -4.63 14.21 15.66
C LYS A 296 -4.25 13.65 14.29
N TYR A 297 -4.85 14.16 13.21
CA TYR A 297 -4.53 13.74 11.85
C TYR A 297 -3.09 14.06 11.47
N LYS A 298 -2.56 15.21 11.91
CA LYS A 298 -1.17 15.59 11.70
C LYS A 298 -0.21 14.63 12.39
N ASN A 299 -0.47 14.28 13.65
CA ASN A 299 0.33 13.29 14.40
C ASN A 299 0.26 11.89 13.76
N GLN A 300 -0.92 11.47 13.29
CA GLN A 300 -1.06 10.21 12.54
C GLN A 300 -0.27 10.23 11.24
N TYR A 301 -0.30 11.34 10.50
CA TYR A 301 0.48 11.50 9.29
C TYR A 301 1.99 11.44 9.55
N GLU A 302 2.48 12.13 10.58
CA GLU A 302 3.89 12.08 11.00
C GLU A 302 4.31 10.65 11.40
N GLN A 303 3.47 9.94 12.15
CA GLN A 303 3.70 8.53 12.51
C GLN A 303 3.77 7.63 11.26
N SER A 304 2.84 7.78 10.32
CA SER A 304 2.87 7.02 9.06
C SER A 304 4.11 7.35 8.21
N GLN A 305 4.62 8.58 8.24
CA GLN A 305 5.88 8.93 7.58
C GLN A 305 7.09 8.24 8.24
N LEU A 306 7.09 8.12 9.56
CA LEU A 306 8.13 7.40 10.30
C LEU A 306 8.11 5.91 9.97
N GLU A 307 6.93 5.28 9.99
CA GLU A 307 6.74 3.87 9.61
C GLU A 307 7.17 3.62 8.15
N LEU A 308 6.82 4.52 7.23
CA LEU A 308 7.27 4.44 5.84
C LEU A 308 8.80 4.53 5.73
N THR A 309 9.44 5.36 6.54
CA THR A 309 10.90 5.50 6.57
C THR A 309 11.56 4.24 7.11
N GLN A 310 11.00 3.66 8.17
CA GLN A 310 11.46 2.40 8.73
C GLN A 310 11.30 1.24 7.73
N ALA A 311 10.13 1.10 7.10
CA ALA A 311 9.88 0.08 6.08
C ALA A 311 10.84 0.22 4.89
N LYS A 312 11.17 1.45 4.46
CA LYS A 312 12.19 1.68 3.44
C LYS A 312 13.58 1.23 3.89
N SER A 313 13.95 1.49 5.15
CA SER A 313 15.22 1.02 5.72
C SER A 313 15.29 -0.51 5.75
N GLU A 314 14.23 -1.18 6.22
CA GLU A 314 14.14 -2.65 6.24
C GLU A 314 14.23 -3.23 4.83
N LEU A 315 13.54 -2.63 3.85
CA LEU A 315 13.61 -3.05 2.46
C LEU A 315 15.03 -2.89 1.87
N THR A 316 15.76 -1.86 2.29
CA THR A 316 17.16 -1.65 1.90
C THR A 316 18.05 -2.73 2.52
N GLN A 317 17.85 -3.06 3.80
CA GLN A 317 18.59 -4.13 4.46
C GLN A 317 18.34 -5.50 3.80
N THR A 318 17.07 -5.84 3.52
CA THR A 318 16.72 -7.08 2.84
C THR A 318 17.33 -7.14 1.44
N ARG A 319 17.40 -6.00 0.73
CA ARG A 319 18.10 -5.91 -0.56
C ARG A 319 19.59 -6.20 -0.43
N ASP A 320 20.26 -5.62 0.57
CA ASP A 320 21.69 -5.87 0.83
C ASP A 320 21.94 -7.34 1.21
N GLU A 321 21.03 -7.97 1.94
CA GLU A 321 21.09 -9.40 2.27
C GLU A 321 20.92 -10.28 1.01
N LEU A 322 19.96 -9.95 0.14
CA LEU A 322 19.79 -10.60 -1.16
C LEU A 322 21.04 -10.50 -2.03
N GLU A 323 21.71 -9.34 -2.06
CA GLU A 323 22.97 -9.15 -2.79
C GLU A 323 24.10 -10.02 -2.23
N LYS A 324 24.15 -10.21 -0.90
CA LYS A 324 25.07 -11.18 -0.27
C LYS A 324 24.73 -12.63 -0.66
N TYR A 325 23.46 -12.99 -0.80
CA TYR A 325 23.08 -14.33 -1.28
C TYR A 325 23.44 -14.54 -2.74
N ILE A 326 23.23 -13.53 -3.61
CA ILE A 326 23.63 -13.58 -5.02
C ILE A 326 25.15 -13.82 -5.13
N THR A 327 25.96 -13.04 -4.41
CA THR A 327 27.42 -13.25 -4.42
C THR A 327 27.86 -14.62 -3.88
N LYS A 328 27.12 -15.19 -2.91
CA LYS A 328 27.36 -16.58 -2.46
C LYS A 328 27.02 -17.60 -3.55
N VAL A 329 25.89 -17.42 -4.24
CA VAL A 329 25.47 -18.28 -5.35
C VAL A 329 26.52 -18.26 -6.46
N ASP A 330 26.98 -17.08 -6.87
CA ASP A 330 28.04 -16.91 -7.87
C ASP A 330 29.34 -17.63 -7.43
N ALA A 331 29.72 -17.52 -6.15
CA ALA A 331 30.89 -18.20 -5.61
C ALA A 331 30.74 -19.72 -5.62
N THR A 332 29.55 -20.26 -5.30
CA THR A 332 29.27 -21.69 -5.43
C THR A 332 29.26 -22.16 -6.88
N GLU A 333 28.72 -21.37 -7.80
CA GLU A 333 28.73 -21.69 -9.23
C GLU A 333 30.16 -21.75 -9.77
N THR A 334 31.02 -20.82 -9.36
CA THR A 334 32.45 -20.83 -9.68
C THR A 334 33.12 -22.10 -9.15
N LYS A 335 32.85 -22.50 -7.90
CA LYS A 335 33.38 -23.74 -7.31
C LYS A 335 32.88 -24.98 -8.03
N LEU A 336 31.61 -25.02 -8.43
CA LEU A 336 31.03 -26.12 -9.19
C LEU A 336 31.73 -26.27 -10.55
N LEU A 337 31.99 -25.15 -11.23
CA LEU A 337 32.74 -25.13 -12.49
C LEU A 337 34.16 -25.70 -12.32
N GLU A 338 34.81 -25.37 -11.21
CA GLU A 338 36.14 -25.86 -10.87
C GLU A 338 36.14 -27.35 -10.52
N SER A 339 35.14 -27.83 -9.78
CA SER A 339 34.92 -29.26 -9.53
C SER A 339 34.61 -30.03 -10.81
N GLN A 340 33.81 -29.48 -11.73
CA GLN A 340 33.57 -30.09 -13.06
C GLN A 340 34.86 -30.20 -13.86
N LYS A 341 35.71 -29.17 -13.84
CA LYS A 341 37.03 -29.19 -14.50
C LYS A 341 37.96 -30.23 -13.87
N GLN A 342 37.94 -30.38 -12.55
CA GLN A 342 38.68 -31.44 -11.86
C GLN A 342 38.14 -32.82 -12.24
N LEU A 343 36.82 -33.02 -12.27
CA LEU A 343 36.20 -34.27 -12.69
C LEU A 343 36.66 -34.69 -14.09
N GLY A 344 36.63 -33.76 -15.06
CA GLY A 344 37.12 -34.02 -16.42
C GLY A 344 38.63 -34.37 -16.48
N ASN A 345 39.45 -33.78 -15.61
CA ASN A 345 40.85 -34.20 -15.47
C ASN A 345 40.98 -35.61 -14.88
N THR A 346 40.17 -35.93 -13.87
CA THR A 346 40.15 -37.27 -13.25
C THR A 346 39.70 -38.33 -14.25
N GLU A 347 38.69 -38.05 -15.07
CA GLU A 347 38.24 -38.91 -16.17
C GLU A 347 39.35 -39.14 -17.20
N LYS A 348 40.11 -38.08 -17.53
CA LYS A 348 41.27 -38.19 -18.42
C LYS A 348 42.38 -39.07 -17.83
N VAL A 349 42.69 -38.91 -16.55
CA VAL A 349 43.64 -39.78 -15.83
C VAL A 349 43.13 -41.21 -15.74
N LEU A 350 41.84 -41.41 -15.52
CA LEU A 350 41.23 -42.73 -15.49
C LEU A 350 41.37 -43.41 -16.85
N ALA A 351 41.12 -42.70 -17.95
CA ALA A 351 41.32 -43.20 -19.32
C ALA A 351 42.79 -43.56 -19.59
N GLU A 352 43.74 -42.73 -19.14
CA GLU A 352 45.18 -43.04 -19.24
C GLU A 352 45.57 -44.27 -18.40
N THR A 353 44.96 -44.43 -17.21
CA THR A 353 45.20 -45.58 -16.33
C THR A 353 44.59 -46.85 -16.89
N GLN A 354 43.44 -46.75 -17.56
CA GLN A 354 42.78 -47.85 -18.26
C GLN A 354 43.58 -48.29 -19.50
N GLY A 355 44.21 -47.34 -20.21
CA GLY A 355 45.20 -47.64 -21.25
C GLY A 355 46.47 -48.32 -20.71
N LYS A 356 46.94 -47.94 -19.51
CA LYS A 356 48.03 -48.65 -18.80
C LYS A 356 47.62 -50.04 -18.31
N LEU A 357 46.35 -50.25 -17.97
CA LEU A 357 45.84 -51.58 -17.62
C LEU A 357 45.80 -52.52 -18.83
N GLN A 358 45.59 -52.00 -20.04
CA GLN A 358 45.75 -52.79 -21.27
C GLN A 358 47.21 -53.22 -21.49
N THR A 359 48.19 -52.43 -21.05
CA THR A 359 49.61 -52.86 -21.06
C THR A 359 49.96 -53.94 -20.00
N PHE A 360 49.06 -54.24 -19.05
CA PHE A 360 49.24 -55.32 -18.07
C PHE A 360 49.07 -56.74 -18.67
N GLU A 361 48.57 -56.87 -19.90
CA GLU A 361 48.58 -58.13 -20.65
C GLU A 361 50.01 -58.66 -20.89
N HIS A 362 51.03 -57.82 -20.76
CA HIS A 362 52.44 -58.22 -20.90
C HIS A 362 53.04 -58.87 -19.64
N ILE A 363 52.40 -58.75 -18.47
CA ILE A 363 52.87 -59.35 -17.22
C ILE A 363 52.43 -60.82 -17.09
N GLN A 364 51.34 -61.22 -17.75
CA GLN A 364 50.89 -62.61 -17.81
C GLN A 364 51.95 -63.54 -18.45
N VAL A 365 52.62 -63.06 -19.50
CA VAL A 365 53.71 -63.78 -20.20
C VAL A 365 54.94 -64.01 -19.31
N LYS A 366 55.22 -63.10 -18.37
CA LYS A 366 56.32 -63.28 -17.39
C LYS A 366 55.97 -64.25 -16.27
N PHE A 367 54.69 -64.37 -15.92
CA PHE A 367 54.23 -65.27 -14.86
C PHE A 367 54.33 -66.74 -15.30
N ASP A 368 53.98 -67.03 -16.56
CA ASP A 368 54.12 -68.36 -17.18
C ASP A 368 55.60 -68.80 -17.26
N GLN A 369 56.52 -67.84 -17.33
CA GLN A 369 57.96 -68.10 -17.39
C GLN A 369 58.54 -68.49 -16.01
N THR A 370 58.05 -67.86 -14.94
CA THR A 370 58.41 -68.20 -13.54
C THR A 370 57.81 -69.52 -13.05
N GLU A 371 56.66 -69.93 -13.58
CA GLU A 371 56.04 -71.21 -13.21
C GLU A 371 56.86 -72.42 -13.72
N ASN A 372 57.53 -72.25 -14.86
CA ASN A 372 58.42 -73.25 -15.46
C ASN A 372 59.76 -73.39 -14.68
N GLU A 373 60.27 -72.30 -14.11
CA GLU A 373 61.46 -72.32 -13.25
C GLU A 373 61.20 -73.05 -11.91
N LEU A 374 59.99 -72.91 -11.37
CA LEU A 374 59.56 -73.58 -10.14
C LEU A 374 59.44 -75.12 -10.29
N ALA A 375 59.07 -75.60 -11.48
CA ALA A 375 59.04 -77.02 -11.80
C ALA A 375 60.44 -77.66 -11.80
N THR A 376 61.47 -76.89 -12.17
CA THR A 376 62.87 -77.34 -12.23
C THR A 376 63.50 -77.44 -10.83
N ALA A 377 63.14 -76.54 -9.91
CA ALA A 377 63.62 -76.57 -8.52
C ALA A 377 63.05 -77.75 -7.70
N LYS A 378 61.83 -78.21 -8.01
CA LYS A 378 61.21 -79.40 -7.37
C LYS A 378 61.93 -80.71 -7.72
N PHE A 379 62.60 -80.78 -8.86
CA PHE A 379 63.36 -81.96 -9.28
C PHE A 379 64.69 -82.11 -8.50
N GLN A 380 65.34 -80.99 -8.15
CA GLN A 380 66.61 -80.98 -7.40
C GLN A 380 66.42 -81.30 -5.91
N LEU A 381 65.29 -80.94 -5.30
CA LEU A 381 64.98 -81.16 -3.88
C LEU A 381 64.88 -82.65 -3.50
N ASN A 382 64.37 -83.49 -4.42
CA ASN A 382 64.26 -84.94 -4.22
C ASN A 382 65.62 -85.66 -4.24
N GLN A 383 66.66 -85.04 -4.80
CA GLN A 383 68.00 -85.62 -4.87
C GLN A 383 68.78 -85.44 -3.54
N THR A 384 68.53 -84.33 -2.82
CA THR A 384 69.15 -84.03 -1.51
C THR A 384 68.55 -84.79 -0.32
N GLN A 385 67.41 -85.46 -0.49
CA GLN A 385 66.72 -86.17 0.59
C GLN A 385 67.31 -87.57 0.87
N THR A 386 68.20 -88.06 -0.01
CA THR A 386 68.85 -89.38 0.14
C THR A 386 70.16 -89.32 0.95
N GLU A 387 70.82 -88.16 1.04
CA GLU A 387 72.11 -88.00 1.72
C GLU A 387 71.98 -87.71 3.24
N LEU A 388 70.80 -87.30 3.72
CA LEU A 388 70.55 -86.94 5.12
C LEU A 388 70.41 -88.15 6.08
N ARG A 389 70.36 -89.39 5.56
CA ARG A 389 70.23 -90.61 6.36
C ARG A 389 71.54 -91.14 6.96
N GLU A 390 72.70 -90.64 6.56
CA GLU A 390 74.01 -91.16 7.02
C GLU A 390 74.64 -90.40 8.20
N CYS A 391 74.19 -89.17 8.50
CA CYS A 391 74.82 -88.30 9.51
C CYS A 391 74.18 -88.36 10.92
N GLN A 392 73.26 -89.29 11.18
CA GLN A 392 72.57 -89.43 12.48
C GLN A 392 73.24 -90.38 13.48
N SER A 393 74.40 -90.97 13.17
CA SER A 393 74.98 -92.04 13.98
C SER A 393 76.14 -91.66 14.91
N LYS A 394 76.54 -90.38 15.05
CA LYS A 394 77.90 -90.11 15.54
C LYS A 394 78.22 -89.05 16.58
N LEU A 395 77.32 -88.35 17.29
CA LEU A 395 77.86 -87.52 18.40
C LEU A 395 76.91 -87.17 19.54
N GLN A 396 76.29 -88.21 20.13
CA GLN A 396 76.16 -88.24 21.59
C GLN A 396 77.55 -88.51 22.21
N HIS A 397 78.35 -87.47 22.48
CA HIS A 397 79.45 -87.66 23.44
C HIS A 397 79.88 -86.45 24.27
N THR A 398 79.45 -85.22 24.04
CA THR A 398 79.94 -84.13 24.91
C THR A 398 78.85 -83.13 25.28
N GLU A 399 77.84 -83.66 25.97
CA GLU A 399 77.27 -82.97 27.13
C GLU A 399 78.31 -83.00 28.27
N SER A 400 79.15 -81.97 28.36
CA SER A 400 79.72 -81.48 29.63
C SER A 400 80.71 -80.37 29.31
N GLU A 401 80.30 -79.13 29.56
CA GLU A 401 81.11 -77.95 29.94
C GLU A 401 80.18 -76.73 29.81
N LEU A 402 79.10 -76.78 30.59
CA LEU A 402 78.18 -75.67 30.75
C LEU A 402 78.78 -74.70 31.78
N LYS A 403 79.50 -73.66 31.33
CA LYS A 403 79.47 -72.26 31.86
C LYS A 403 80.65 -71.39 31.40
N LYS A 404 80.41 -70.46 30.46
CA LYS A 404 80.06 -69.04 30.77
C LYS A 404 79.95 -68.14 29.52
N TYR A 405 78.74 -67.57 29.37
CA TYR A 405 78.33 -66.30 28.74
C TYR A 405 78.51 -66.08 27.23
N GLN A 406 77.38 -65.86 26.54
CA GLN A 406 76.91 -64.52 26.16
C GLN A 406 75.42 -64.57 25.80
N GLY A 407 74.60 -63.82 26.54
CA GLY A 407 73.20 -63.57 26.19
C GLY A 407 73.10 -62.30 25.37
N ALA A 408 72.39 -62.33 24.25
CA ALA A 408 71.98 -61.14 23.49
C ALA A 408 70.90 -61.37 22.42
N GLU A 409 70.05 -62.41 22.48
CA GLU A 409 69.08 -62.61 21.38
C GLU A 409 67.65 -62.94 21.80
N LYS A 410 67.43 -63.36 23.05
CA LYS A 410 66.07 -63.66 23.54
C LYS A 410 65.32 -62.44 24.09
N GLU A 411 66.04 -61.44 24.61
CA GLU A 411 65.45 -60.17 25.06
C GLU A 411 64.99 -59.29 23.86
N PHE A 412 65.64 -59.37 22.70
CA PHE A 412 65.31 -58.53 21.54
C PHE A 412 63.92 -58.84 20.94
N LEU A 413 63.54 -60.11 20.85
CA LEU A 413 62.24 -60.51 20.32
C LEU A 413 61.08 -60.18 21.28
N GLU A 414 61.32 -60.23 22.59
CA GLU A 414 60.33 -59.86 23.61
C GLU A 414 60.13 -58.34 23.70
N THR A 415 61.19 -57.53 23.52
CA THR A 415 61.04 -56.07 23.37
C THR A 415 60.35 -55.67 22.06
N LYS A 416 60.53 -56.42 20.97
CA LYS A 416 59.87 -56.13 19.69
C LYS A 416 58.36 -56.36 19.74
N SER A 417 57.92 -57.41 20.43
CA SER A 417 56.49 -57.68 20.61
C SER A 417 55.82 -56.66 21.55
N LYS A 418 56.51 -56.25 22.62
CA LYS A 418 56.03 -55.18 23.53
C LYS A 418 56.02 -53.80 22.87
N LEU A 419 56.94 -53.51 21.93
CA LEU A 419 56.94 -52.27 21.15
C LEU A 419 55.73 -52.19 20.19
N HIS A 420 55.32 -53.33 19.62
CA HIS A 420 54.17 -53.40 18.72
C HIS A 420 52.83 -53.26 19.47
N GLU A 421 52.76 -53.78 20.69
CA GLU A 421 51.62 -53.62 21.60
C GLU A 421 51.48 -52.17 22.09
N ILE A 422 52.61 -51.53 22.48
CA ILE A 422 52.66 -50.10 22.81
C ILE A 422 52.32 -49.22 21.59
N GLN A 423 52.68 -49.62 20.36
CA GLN A 423 52.26 -48.91 19.14
C GLN A 423 50.76 -49.02 18.87
N GLY A 424 50.14 -50.18 19.18
CA GLY A 424 48.69 -50.34 19.11
C GLY A 424 47.95 -49.50 20.14
N GLU A 425 48.46 -49.47 21.38
CA GLU A 425 47.96 -48.60 22.45
C GLU A 425 48.16 -47.12 22.11
N LEU A 426 49.27 -46.72 21.48
CA LEU A 426 49.52 -45.33 21.05
C LEU A 426 48.52 -44.87 19.99
N VAL A 427 48.12 -45.74 19.05
CA VAL A 427 47.10 -45.44 18.03
C VAL A 427 45.71 -45.35 18.67
N GLN A 428 45.40 -46.20 19.66
CA GLN A 428 44.17 -46.05 20.45
C GLN A 428 44.14 -44.76 21.27
N TYR A 429 45.25 -44.41 21.94
CA TYR A 429 45.37 -43.15 22.67
C TYR A 429 45.34 -41.93 21.75
N GLN A 430 45.89 -42.00 20.53
CA GLN A 430 45.75 -40.95 19.51
C GLN A 430 44.32 -40.80 19.01
N SER A 431 43.60 -41.91 18.81
CA SER A 431 42.19 -41.89 18.45
C SER A 431 41.32 -41.31 19.58
N GLN A 432 41.57 -41.71 20.83
CA GLN A 432 40.91 -41.14 22.01
C GLN A 432 41.26 -39.66 22.23
N LEU A 433 42.50 -39.25 21.95
CA LEU A 433 42.93 -37.84 21.99
C LEU A 433 42.23 -37.01 20.90
N HIS A 434 42.06 -37.57 19.70
CA HIS A 434 41.39 -36.89 18.61
C HIS A 434 39.88 -36.77 18.87
N GLN A 435 39.25 -37.83 19.39
CA GLN A 435 37.86 -37.80 19.80
C GLN A 435 37.62 -36.82 20.96
N THR A 436 38.52 -36.77 21.95
CA THR A 436 38.45 -35.77 23.02
C THR A 436 38.75 -34.35 22.51
N GLN A 437 39.56 -34.16 21.47
CA GLN A 437 39.74 -32.88 20.79
C GLN A 437 38.48 -32.43 20.06
N GLU A 438 37.81 -33.32 19.30
CA GLU A 438 36.53 -33.01 18.65
C GLU A 438 35.43 -32.69 19.67
N GLU A 439 35.36 -33.43 20.78
CA GLU A 439 34.47 -33.11 21.88
C GLU A 439 34.81 -31.75 22.50
N LEU A 440 36.09 -31.42 22.68
CA LEU A 440 36.52 -30.11 23.20
C LEU A 440 36.14 -28.97 22.24
N GLU A 441 36.29 -29.17 20.93
CA GLU A 441 35.90 -28.20 19.90
C GLU A 441 34.38 -27.99 19.87
N GLN A 442 33.59 -29.05 20.05
CA GLN A 442 32.14 -28.94 20.22
C GLN A 442 31.74 -28.20 21.51
N TYR A 443 32.45 -28.43 22.62
CA TYR A 443 32.25 -27.68 23.86
C TYR A 443 32.65 -26.21 23.70
N ILE A 444 33.74 -25.90 23.00
CA ILE A 444 34.15 -24.51 22.69
C ILE A 444 33.10 -23.82 21.84
N TYR A 445 32.55 -24.48 20.82
CA TYR A 445 31.47 -23.93 20.01
C TYR A 445 30.20 -23.65 20.83
N ARG A 446 29.81 -24.58 21.72
CA ARG A 446 28.66 -24.38 22.63
C ARG A 446 28.88 -23.25 23.64
N VAL A 447 30.10 -23.07 24.13
CA VAL A 447 30.46 -21.94 25.00
C VAL A 447 30.38 -20.62 24.24
N GLN A 448 30.83 -20.56 22.98
CA GLN A 448 30.71 -19.36 22.14
C GLN A 448 29.25 -19.04 21.78
N GLU A 449 28.43 -20.06 21.53
CA GLU A 449 27.00 -19.90 21.27
C GLU A 449 26.25 -19.39 22.52
N THR A 450 26.57 -19.94 23.70
CA THR A 450 25.99 -19.46 24.97
C THR A 450 26.49 -18.07 25.36
N GLU A 451 27.74 -17.71 25.06
CA GLU A 451 28.28 -16.35 25.20
C GLU A 451 27.52 -15.37 24.30
N SER A 452 27.26 -15.73 23.03
CA SER A 452 26.47 -14.93 22.08
C SER A 452 25.03 -14.74 22.56
N LEU A 453 24.39 -15.79 23.06
CA LEU A 453 23.04 -15.72 23.64
C LEU A 453 23.01 -14.87 24.92
N TRP A 454 24.04 -14.95 25.76
CA TRP A 454 24.18 -14.14 26.97
C TRP A 454 24.37 -12.65 26.62
N GLN A 455 25.19 -12.32 25.64
CA GLN A 455 25.34 -10.94 25.15
C GLN A 455 24.03 -10.41 24.56
N LYS A 456 23.28 -11.24 23.83
CA LYS A 456 21.96 -10.87 23.32
C LYS A 456 20.98 -10.61 24.47
N SER A 457 20.93 -11.46 25.48
CA SER A 457 20.11 -11.29 26.68
C SER A 457 20.51 -10.05 27.49
N LYS A 458 21.82 -9.76 27.62
CA LYS A 458 22.34 -8.55 28.25
C LYS A 458 21.92 -7.29 27.50
N SER A 459 22.01 -7.27 26.17
CA SER A 459 21.54 -6.13 25.36
C SER A 459 20.03 -5.90 25.47
N GLN A 460 19.25 -6.97 25.65
CA GLN A 460 17.81 -6.87 25.89
C GLN A 460 17.53 -6.33 27.30
N LEU A 461 18.32 -6.71 28.29
CA LEU A 461 18.23 -6.20 29.65
C LEU A 461 18.53 -4.68 29.69
N GLU A 462 19.60 -4.25 29.03
CA GLU A 462 19.98 -2.83 28.92
C GLU A 462 18.88 -2.01 28.21
N LYS A 463 18.26 -2.55 27.16
CA LYS A 463 17.09 -1.92 26.51
C LYS A 463 15.88 -1.85 27.42
N SER A 464 15.63 -2.88 28.24
CA SER A 464 14.52 -2.87 29.19
C SER A 464 14.76 -1.90 30.34
N GLU A 465 16.00 -1.71 30.79
CA GLU A 465 16.38 -0.66 31.76
C GLU A 465 16.20 0.74 31.17
N GLU A 466 16.59 0.97 29.92
CA GLU A 466 16.39 2.27 29.24
C GLU A 466 14.89 2.59 29.05
N LEU A 467 14.07 1.58 28.75
CA LEU A 467 12.61 1.73 28.68
C LEU A 467 12.00 2.02 30.05
N LEU A 468 12.52 1.39 31.11
CA LEU A 468 12.08 1.65 32.49
C LEU A 468 12.43 3.08 32.92
N ASP A 469 13.60 3.60 32.54
CA ASP A 469 13.99 4.99 32.80
C ASP A 469 13.13 5.99 32.03
N LYS A 470 12.76 5.69 30.78
CA LYS A 470 11.80 6.48 30.00
C LYS A 470 10.41 6.46 30.65
N PHE A 471 9.93 5.30 31.09
CA PHE A 471 8.65 5.16 31.78
C PHE A 471 8.63 5.94 33.11
N ASN A 472 9.69 5.84 33.91
CA ASN A 472 9.82 6.59 35.16
C ASN A 472 9.90 8.11 34.93
N SER A 473 10.51 8.54 33.83
CA SER A 473 10.54 9.95 33.44
C SER A 473 9.15 10.46 33.02
N GLN A 474 8.41 9.64 32.27
CA GLN A 474 7.02 9.93 31.90
C GLN A 474 6.09 9.96 33.12
N GLU A 475 6.27 9.05 34.09
CA GLU A 475 5.50 9.06 35.33
C GLU A 475 5.72 10.35 36.12
N LYS A 476 6.98 10.83 36.24
CA LYS A 476 7.30 12.12 36.86
C LYS A 476 6.66 13.30 36.12
N GLN A 477 6.65 13.28 34.78
CA GLN A 477 6.00 14.30 33.99
C GLN A 477 4.48 14.30 34.21
N ASN A 478 3.85 13.13 34.20
CA ASN A 478 2.42 12.96 34.46
C ASN A 478 2.06 13.43 35.88
N GLN A 479 2.89 13.16 36.89
CA GLN A 479 2.70 13.67 38.25
C GLN A 479 2.81 15.20 38.33
N ALA A 480 3.71 15.82 37.56
CA ALA A 480 3.83 17.27 37.48
C ALA A 480 2.63 17.93 36.78
N GLU A 481 2.11 17.32 35.72
CA GLU A 481 0.88 17.76 35.05
C GLU A 481 -0.36 17.59 35.93
N LEU A 482 -0.43 16.51 36.70
CA LEU A 482 -1.46 16.30 37.72
C LEU A 482 -1.39 17.37 38.82
N GLY A 483 -0.18 17.81 39.19
CA GLY A 483 0.03 18.94 40.10
C GLY A 483 -0.52 20.25 39.55
N LYS A 484 -0.23 20.57 38.28
CA LYS A 484 -0.75 21.76 37.60
C LYS A 484 -2.27 21.73 37.45
N THR A 485 -2.86 20.59 37.11
CA THR A 485 -4.32 20.46 37.01
C THR A 485 -5.01 20.59 38.36
N LYS A 486 -4.43 20.09 39.45
CA LYS A 486 -4.93 20.33 40.81
C LYS A 486 -4.86 21.81 41.19
N GLN A 487 -3.79 22.51 40.84
CA GLN A 487 -3.67 23.96 41.07
C GLN A 487 -4.74 24.74 40.29
N ASN A 488 -4.92 24.43 39.00
CA ASN A 488 -5.95 25.06 38.17
C ASN A 488 -7.37 24.79 38.69
N LEU A 489 -7.63 23.60 39.23
CA LEU A 489 -8.90 23.26 39.86
C LEU A 489 -9.13 24.11 41.12
N TYR A 490 -8.10 24.32 41.94
CA TYR A 490 -8.18 25.18 43.12
C TYR A 490 -8.42 26.65 42.76
N GLU A 491 -7.74 27.16 41.74
CA GLU A 491 -7.97 28.51 41.20
C GLU A 491 -9.39 28.67 40.65
N THR A 492 -9.90 27.66 39.95
CA THR A 492 -11.27 27.65 39.40
C THR A 492 -12.31 27.61 40.52
N GLN A 493 -12.11 26.80 41.56
CA GLN A 493 -12.96 26.79 42.75
C GLN A 493 -12.94 28.14 43.49
N THR A 494 -11.80 28.82 43.52
CA THR A 494 -11.67 30.16 44.12
C THR A 494 -12.44 31.20 43.31
N LYS A 495 -12.33 31.18 41.97
CA LYS A 495 -13.12 32.03 41.07
C LYS A 495 -14.62 31.75 41.19
N LEU A 496 -15.01 30.48 41.33
CA LEU A 496 -16.41 30.10 41.54
C LEU A 496 -16.96 30.68 42.85
N LYS A 497 -16.19 30.64 43.94
CA LYS A 497 -16.59 31.29 45.22
C LYS A 497 -16.77 32.80 45.07
N ILE A 498 -15.92 33.46 44.29
CA ILE A 498 -16.03 34.90 44.01
C ILE A 498 -17.32 35.19 43.22
N CYS A 499 -17.62 34.41 42.17
CA CYS A 499 -18.89 34.53 41.44
C CYS A 499 -20.11 34.30 42.33
N LEU A 500 -20.06 33.29 43.21
CA LEU A 500 -21.16 32.99 44.12
C LEU A 500 -21.41 34.13 45.11
N HIS A 501 -20.35 34.81 45.56
CA HIS A 501 -20.46 36.01 46.38
C HIS A 501 -21.09 37.18 45.63
N GLN A 502 -20.65 37.43 44.39
CA GLN A 502 -21.22 38.49 43.54
C GLN A 502 -22.71 38.25 43.21
N LEU A 503 -23.09 36.99 43.02
CA LEU A 503 -24.49 36.59 42.82
C LEU A 503 -25.34 36.91 44.05
N HIS A 504 -24.87 36.56 45.24
CA HIS A 504 -25.55 36.90 46.50
C HIS A 504 -25.68 38.41 46.70
N GLN A 505 -24.65 39.17 46.35
CA GLN A 505 -24.66 40.62 46.46
C GLN A 505 -25.67 41.27 45.52
N THR A 506 -25.78 40.75 44.29
CA THR A 506 -26.80 41.17 43.32
C THR A 506 -28.22 40.82 43.79
N GLN A 507 -28.39 39.69 44.49
CA GLN A 507 -29.67 39.30 45.07
C GLN A 507 -30.08 40.23 46.23
N GLU A 508 -29.14 40.63 47.09
CA GLU A 508 -29.40 41.61 48.17
C GLU A 508 -29.79 42.99 47.59
N ASP A 509 -29.11 43.43 46.53
CA ASP A 509 -29.45 44.69 45.85
C ASP A 509 -30.86 44.63 45.23
N TRP A 510 -31.24 43.50 44.64
CA TRP A 510 -32.60 43.30 44.12
C TRP A 510 -33.67 43.32 45.22
N GLU A 511 -33.41 42.71 46.37
CA GLU A 511 -34.33 42.74 47.52
C GLU A 511 -34.47 44.17 48.08
N LYS A 512 -33.39 44.94 48.06
CA LYS A 512 -33.39 46.36 48.43
C LYS A 512 -34.24 47.20 47.47
N ASP A 513 -34.08 47.03 46.17
CA ASP A 513 -34.89 47.75 45.18
C ASP A 513 -36.38 47.40 45.28
N ARG A 514 -36.69 46.12 45.53
CA ARG A 514 -38.06 45.66 45.80
C ARG A 514 -38.67 46.29 47.06
N SER A 515 -37.86 46.56 48.08
CA SER A 515 -38.31 47.28 49.28
C SER A 515 -38.57 48.78 49.01
N GLN A 516 -37.82 49.42 48.11
CA GLN A 516 -38.07 50.81 47.72
C GLN A 516 -39.34 50.96 46.86
N LEU A 517 -39.64 49.94 46.04
CA LEU A 517 -40.87 49.89 45.26
C LEU A 517 -42.10 49.84 46.18
N THR A 518 -42.09 49.00 47.22
CA THR A 518 -43.21 48.91 48.18
C THR A 518 -43.38 50.20 49.00
N VAL A 519 -42.30 50.91 49.31
CA VAL A 519 -42.36 52.24 49.94
C VAL A 519 -42.98 53.28 48.99
N SER A 520 -42.68 53.22 47.70
CA SER A 520 -43.25 54.11 46.68
C SER A 520 -44.74 53.85 46.46
N GLU A 521 -45.16 52.58 46.47
CA GLU A 521 -46.57 52.17 46.42
C GLU A 521 -47.36 52.64 47.65
N ALA A 522 -46.77 52.57 48.85
CA ALA A 522 -47.37 53.10 50.08
C ALA A 522 -47.52 54.63 50.05
N MET A 523 -46.54 55.35 49.48
CA MET A 523 -46.64 56.79 49.26
C MET A 523 -47.77 57.16 48.28
N LEU A 524 -47.96 56.38 47.23
CA LEU A 524 -49.06 56.53 46.27
C LEU A 524 -50.44 56.36 46.94
N GLN A 525 -50.58 55.37 47.83
CA GLN A 525 -51.81 55.22 48.62
C GLN A 525 -52.04 56.39 49.58
N LYS A 526 -50.98 56.94 50.18
CA LYS A 526 -51.08 58.12 51.04
C LYS A 526 -51.55 59.35 50.27
N PHE A 527 -51.04 59.57 49.05
CA PHE A 527 -51.52 60.63 48.16
C PHE A 527 -52.99 60.44 47.76
N GLN A 528 -53.42 59.20 47.49
CA GLN A 528 -54.82 58.87 47.23
C GLN A 528 -55.74 59.18 48.42
N SER A 529 -55.27 58.95 49.64
CA SER A 529 -56.03 59.25 50.87
C SER A 529 -56.15 60.77 51.11
N GLN A 530 -55.08 61.54 50.87
CA GLN A 530 -55.11 63.01 50.93
C GLN A 530 -56.06 63.61 49.89
N LEU A 531 -56.14 63.00 48.69
CA LEU A 531 -57.06 63.42 47.64
C LEU A 531 -58.54 63.22 48.06
N GLN A 532 -58.85 62.14 48.78
CA GLN A 532 -60.18 61.88 49.34
C GLN A 532 -60.54 62.91 50.43
N GLU A 533 -59.58 63.29 51.26
CA GLU A 533 -59.76 64.28 52.33
C GLU A 533 -60.05 65.69 51.76
N THR A 534 -59.34 66.09 50.68
CA THR A 534 -59.63 67.35 49.98
C THR A 534 -61.00 67.38 49.30
N LYS A 535 -61.53 66.23 48.84
CA LYS A 535 -62.91 66.14 48.31
C LYS A 535 -63.97 66.41 49.38
N LEU A 536 -63.69 66.01 50.63
CA LEU A 536 -64.61 66.17 51.77
C LEU A 536 -64.69 67.63 52.23
N VAL A 537 -63.55 68.34 52.23
CA VAL A 537 -63.46 69.79 52.50
C VAL A 537 -64.15 70.62 51.38
N LEU A 538 -64.09 70.15 50.13
CA LEU A 538 -64.77 70.78 49.00
C LEU A 538 -66.31 70.67 49.11
N ALA A 539 -66.81 69.52 49.56
CA ALA A 539 -68.24 69.31 49.80
C ALA A 539 -68.78 70.20 50.93
N GLN A 540 -67.97 70.44 51.96
CA GLN A 540 -68.32 71.31 53.10
C GLN A 540 -68.38 72.80 52.68
N SER A 541 -67.45 73.24 51.83
CA SER A 541 -67.44 74.61 51.26
C SER A 541 -68.63 74.89 50.33
N ASN A 542 -69.12 73.86 49.63
CA ASN A 542 -70.30 73.98 48.75
C ASN A 542 -71.62 74.26 49.51
N SER A 543 -71.70 73.97 50.81
CA SER A 543 -72.88 74.28 51.62
C SER A 543 -72.95 75.75 52.07
N GLN A 544 -71.80 76.40 52.23
CA GLN A 544 -71.70 77.83 52.58
C GLN A 544 -71.89 78.75 51.35
N LEU A 545 -71.62 78.25 50.15
CA LEU A 545 -71.73 78.99 48.89
C LEU A 545 -73.18 79.32 48.47
N LYS A 546 -74.20 78.62 48.98
CA LYS A 546 -75.61 78.98 48.79
C LYS A 546 -76.04 80.27 49.50
N GLN A 547 -75.22 80.80 50.40
CA GLN A 547 -75.55 81.98 51.20
C GLN A 547 -74.97 83.29 50.62
N ILE A 548 -74.16 83.20 49.56
CA ILE A 548 -73.44 84.33 48.93
C ILE A 548 -73.85 84.45 47.44
N GLU A 549 -75.11 84.17 47.10
CA GLU A 549 -75.69 84.45 45.77
C GLU A 549 -76.21 85.90 45.65
N ALA A 550 -76.00 86.76 46.66
CA ALA A 550 -76.47 88.15 46.68
C ALA A 550 -75.42 89.22 46.28
N GLN A 551 -74.22 88.84 45.81
CA GLN A 551 -73.12 89.78 45.48
C GLN A 551 -72.55 89.60 44.05
N GLU A 552 -73.44 89.32 43.08
CA GLU A 552 -73.13 88.79 41.74
C GLU A 552 -72.55 89.79 40.70
N GLN A 553 -72.67 91.12 40.86
CA GLN A 553 -72.41 92.03 39.72
C GLN A 553 -70.94 92.42 39.45
N GLN A 554 -69.97 92.07 40.29
CA GLN A 554 -68.55 92.47 40.08
C GLN A 554 -67.69 91.38 39.40
N THR A 555 -68.23 90.19 39.16
CA THR A 555 -67.45 88.99 38.80
C THR A 555 -67.62 88.52 37.35
N GLN A 556 -68.12 89.36 36.45
CA GLN A 556 -68.31 88.97 35.03
C GLN A 556 -67.04 89.12 34.16
N SER A 557 -65.97 89.79 34.61
CA SER A 557 -64.75 89.99 33.81
C SER A 557 -63.70 88.87 33.95
N LYS A 558 -63.76 88.05 35.00
CA LYS A 558 -62.80 86.94 35.24
C LYS A 558 -63.25 85.57 34.69
N LEU A 559 -64.47 85.46 34.18
CA LEU A 559 -65.06 84.21 33.68
C LEU A 559 -64.53 83.83 32.28
N LYS A 560 -64.23 84.84 31.45
CA LYS A 560 -63.82 84.66 30.05
C LYS A 560 -62.44 84.03 29.85
N GLU A 561 -61.58 84.14 30.86
CA GLU A 561 -60.22 83.58 30.86
C GLU A 561 -60.17 82.11 31.35
N LYS A 562 -61.20 81.67 32.09
CA LYS A 562 -61.31 80.29 32.57
C LYS A 562 -61.99 79.34 31.58
N GLU A 563 -62.87 79.83 30.72
CA GLU A 563 -63.51 79.04 29.66
C GLU A 563 -62.51 78.56 28.60
N THR A 564 -61.47 79.35 28.30
CA THR A 564 -60.42 78.99 27.32
C THR A 564 -59.52 77.86 27.84
N ARG A 565 -59.34 77.75 29.16
CA ARG A 565 -58.52 76.72 29.80
C ARG A 565 -59.29 75.40 30.00
N LEU A 566 -60.62 75.46 30.03
CA LEU A 566 -61.50 74.29 30.11
C LEU A 566 -61.53 73.52 28.78
N GLN A 567 -61.53 74.23 27.65
CA GLN A 567 -61.50 73.62 26.30
C GLN A 567 -60.18 72.91 25.98
N GLN A 568 -59.08 73.31 26.61
CA GLN A 568 -57.76 72.70 26.40
C GLN A 568 -57.60 71.38 27.19
N LEU A 569 -58.23 71.28 28.37
CA LEU A 569 -58.24 70.06 29.19
C LEU A 569 -59.20 68.97 28.68
N GLU A 570 -60.28 69.34 27.98
CA GLU A 570 -61.17 68.37 27.32
C GLU A 570 -60.52 67.69 26.10
N ALA A 571 -59.51 68.31 25.49
CA ALA A 571 -58.71 67.71 24.42
C ALA A 571 -57.74 66.64 24.95
N GLU A 572 -57.05 66.91 26.06
CA GLU A 572 -56.12 65.97 26.72
C GLU A 572 -56.84 64.72 27.25
N PHE A 573 -58.11 64.85 27.69
CA PHE A 573 -58.90 63.70 28.17
C PHE A 573 -59.31 62.72 27.05
N LYS A 574 -59.35 63.19 25.80
CA LYS A 574 -59.65 62.36 24.62
C LYS A 574 -58.46 61.50 24.20
N GLU A 575 -57.24 62.01 24.40
CA GLU A 575 -55.96 61.34 24.14
C GLU A 575 -55.68 60.19 25.13
N ILE A 576 -56.05 60.36 26.40
CA ILE A 576 -55.88 59.31 27.42
C ILE A 576 -56.78 58.08 27.13
N LYS A 577 -57.94 58.29 26.49
CA LYS A 577 -58.87 57.22 26.14
C LYS A 577 -58.42 56.42 24.91
N THR A 578 -57.65 57.03 24.01
CA THR A 578 -57.02 56.33 22.87
C THR A 578 -55.85 55.47 23.33
N SER A 579 -55.03 55.94 24.28
CA SER A 579 -53.92 55.15 24.84
C SER A 579 -54.38 53.91 25.62
N GLN A 580 -55.58 53.93 26.21
CA GLN A 580 -56.15 52.76 26.88
C GLN A 580 -56.58 51.65 25.91
N ASN A 581 -57.05 51.99 24.70
CA ASN A 581 -57.37 51.03 23.65
C ASN A 581 -56.10 50.43 23.02
N GLU A 582 -55.05 51.24 22.85
CA GLU A 582 -53.75 50.78 22.36
C GLU A 582 -53.11 49.75 23.31
N TRP A 583 -53.27 49.94 24.62
CA TRP A 583 -52.77 48.99 25.63
C TRP A 583 -53.46 47.60 25.53
N GLU A 584 -54.79 47.56 25.31
CA GLU A 584 -55.50 46.29 25.12
C GLU A 584 -55.14 45.59 23.80
N ILE A 585 -54.85 46.36 22.73
CA ILE A 585 -54.33 45.81 21.47
C ILE A 585 -52.93 45.21 21.67
N SER A 586 -52.03 45.92 22.35
CA SER A 586 -50.69 45.38 22.68
C SER A 586 -50.75 44.14 23.56
N LYS A 587 -51.68 44.06 24.51
CA LYS A 587 -51.88 42.89 25.36
C LYS A 587 -52.38 41.67 24.57
N SER A 588 -53.27 41.87 23.62
CA SER A 588 -53.74 40.84 22.69
C SER A 588 -52.61 40.34 21.77
N GLN A 589 -51.80 41.26 21.24
CA GLN A 589 -50.62 40.92 20.43
C GLN A 589 -49.59 40.11 21.23
N LEU A 590 -49.30 40.51 22.48
CA LEU A 590 -48.41 39.76 23.36
C LEU A 590 -48.88 38.32 23.60
N HIS A 591 -50.19 38.12 23.73
CA HIS A 591 -50.77 36.78 23.89
C HIS A 591 -50.61 35.92 22.63
N LYS A 592 -50.75 36.53 21.45
CA LYS A 592 -50.54 35.87 20.17
C LYS A 592 -49.07 35.49 19.96
N THR A 593 -48.14 36.39 20.27
CA THR A 593 -46.69 36.11 20.23
C THR A 593 -46.30 35.00 21.20
N LYS A 594 -46.93 34.93 22.38
CA LYS A 594 -46.70 33.83 23.33
C LYS A 594 -47.14 32.47 22.78
N GLN A 595 -48.26 32.41 22.07
CA GLN A 595 -48.72 31.17 21.42
C GLN A 595 -47.83 30.76 20.26
N GLU A 596 -47.38 31.72 19.44
CA GLU A 596 -46.42 31.46 18.36
C GLU A 596 -45.08 30.96 18.91
N TRP A 597 -44.59 31.53 20.01
CA TRP A 597 -43.39 31.06 20.69
C TRP A 597 -43.53 29.62 21.21
N GLN A 598 -44.67 29.27 21.81
CA GLN A 598 -44.94 27.88 22.23
C GLN A 598 -44.98 26.92 21.04
N ARG A 599 -45.49 27.35 19.89
CA ARG A 599 -45.54 26.55 18.67
C ARG A 599 -44.14 26.35 18.06
N SER A 600 -43.29 27.38 18.08
CA SER A 600 -41.88 27.26 17.69
C SER A 600 -41.08 26.38 18.64
N GLN A 601 -41.37 26.38 19.95
CA GLN A 601 -40.75 25.45 20.90
C GLN A 601 -41.10 23.99 20.59
N LEU A 602 -42.35 23.70 20.23
CA LEU A 602 -42.78 22.37 19.79
C LEU A 602 -42.07 21.94 18.49
N GLN A 603 -41.94 22.84 17.51
CA GLN A 603 -41.19 22.55 16.28
C GLN A 603 -39.70 22.29 16.54
N ILE A 604 -39.08 23.01 17.48
CA ILE A 604 -37.69 22.75 17.87
C ILE A 604 -37.55 21.37 18.52
N GLN A 605 -38.51 20.95 19.36
CA GLN A 605 -38.51 19.60 19.94
C GLN A 605 -38.68 18.50 18.87
N GLU A 606 -39.51 18.77 17.86
CA GLU A 606 -39.73 17.86 16.72
C GLU A 606 -38.45 17.71 15.89
N LEU A 607 -37.79 18.82 15.55
CA LEU A 607 -36.50 18.82 14.85
C LEU A 607 -35.37 18.18 15.67
N GLN A 608 -35.37 18.34 17.00
CA GLN A 608 -34.43 17.64 17.88
C GLN A 608 -34.66 16.12 17.86
N THR A 609 -35.91 15.69 17.73
CA THR A 609 -36.26 14.27 17.65
C THR A 609 -35.81 13.69 16.30
N GLU A 610 -36.06 14.40 15.20
CA GLU A 610 -35.57 14.03 13.86
C GLU A 610 -34.04 14.00 13.80
N LEU A 611 -33.36 14.93 14.47
CA LEU A 611 -31.90 14.93 14.56
C LEU A 611 -31.37 13.71 15.30
N VAL A 612 -32.00 13.32 16.43
CA VAL A 612 -31.64 12.10 17.17
C VAL A 612 -31.86 10.85 16.31
N GLU A 613 -32.95 10.82 15.54
CA GLU A 613 -33.27 9.71 14.66
C GLU A 613 -32.29 9.61 13.48
N SER A 614 -31.92 10.74 12.87
CA SER A 614 -30.88 10.82 11.84
C SER A 614 -29.51 10.41 12.37
N ASN A 615 -29.17 10.80 13.62
CA ASN A 615 -27.90 10.42 14.24
C ASN A 615 -27.85 8.91 14.57
N SER A 616 -28.98 8.32 14.95
CA SER A 616 -29.14 6.86 15.10
C SER A 616 -28.95 6.13 13.76
N GLN A 617 -29.50 6.65 12.66
CA GLN A 617 -29.27 6.11 11.31
C GLN A 617 -27.79 6.22 10.90
N LEU A 618 -27.14 7.32 11.23
CA LEU A 618 -25.70 7.50 11.00
C LEU A 618 -24.88 6.45 11.75
N GLN A 619 -25.16 6.22 13.04
CA GLN A 619 -24.52 5.14 13.81
C GLN A 619 -24.78 3.74 13.23
N GLN A 620 -25.98 3.50 12.68
CA GLN A 620 -26.29 2.25 11.99
C GLN A 620 -25.49 2.10 10.69
N THR A 621 -25.30 3.18 9.92
CA THR A 621 -24.46 3.14 8.71
C THR A 621 -22.98 2.96 9.04
N GLU A 622 -22.51 3.55 10.14
CA GLU A 622 -21.13 3.43 10.62
C GLU A 622 -20.85 1.99 11.06
N THR A 623 -21.75 1.37 11.83
CA THR A 623 -21.64 -0.06 12.19
C THR A 623 -21.77 -1.00 10.99
N LEU A 624 -22.53 -0.64 9.96
CA LEU A 624 -22.57 -1.38 8.68
C LEU A 624 -21.24 -1.27 7.92
N MET A 625 -20.62 -0.08 7.89
CA MET A 625 -19.29 0.11 7.31
C MET A 625 -18.22 -0.66 8.08
N GLU A 626 -18.26 -0.68 9.40
CA GLU A 626 -17.35 -1.49 10.23
C GLU A 626 -17.50 -2.99 9.95
N LYS A 627 -18.74 -3.48 9.81
CA LYS A 627 -18.99 -4.88 9.42
C LYS A 627 -18.47 -5.18 8.02
N SER A 628 -18.67 -4.28 7.06
CA SER A 628 -18.14 -4.44 5.69
C SER A 628 -16.61 -4.41 5.68
N HIS A 629 -15.99 -3.55 6.48
CA HIS A 629 -14.55 -3.50 6.64
C HIS A 629 -14.01 -4.80 7.26
N ALA A 630 -14.66 -5.32 8.31
CA ALA A 630 -14.29 -6.60 8.92
C ALA A 630 -14.41 -7.77 7.92
N GLN A 631 -15.46 -7.80 7.10
CA GLN A 631 -15.61 -8.79 6.02
C GLN A 631 -14.52 -8.68 4.96
N LEU A 632 -14.10 -7.45 4.62
CA LEU A 632 -13.03 -7.21 3.65
C LEU A 632 -11.68 -7.67 4.21
N GLN A 633 -11.40 -7.43 5.49
CA GLN A 633 -10.22 -7.98 6.18
C GLN A 633 -10.25 -9.51 6.23
N GLN A 634 -11.41 -10.12 6.50
CA GLN A 634 -11.57 -11.57 6.50
C GLN A 634 -11.33 -12.17 5.11
N THR A 635 -11.81 -11.51 4.05
CA THR A 635 -11.59 -11.95 2.66
C THR A 635 -10.11 -11.80 2.27
N LYS A 636 -9.44 -10.76 2.76
CA LYS A 636 -8.00 -10.57 2.57
C LYS A 636 -7.17 -11.62 3.30
N ALA A 637 -7.58 -12.02 4.51
CA ALA A 637 -6.97 -13.13 5.24
C ALA A 637 -7.14 -14.46 4.48
N LEU A 638 -8.34 -14.76 4.00
CA LEU A 638 -8.62 -15.94 3.17
C LEU A 638 -7.80 -15.95 1.87
N LEU A 639 -7.64 -14.79 1.21
CA LEU A 639 -6.80 -14.67 0.01
C LEU A 639 -5.33 -14.98 0.32
N THR A 640 -4.84 -14.51 1.47
CA THR A 640 -3.47 -14.77 1.93
C THR A 640 -3.27 -16.25 2.26
N GLU A 641 -4.27 -16.88 2.86
CA GLU A 641 -4.29 -18.31 3.14
C GLU A 641 -4.30 -19.15 1.85
N PHE A 642 -5.12 -18.76 0.87
CA PHE A 642 -5.10 -19.37 -0.47
C PHE A 642 -3.75 -19.20 -1.17
N GLN A 643 -3.13 -18.03 -1.10
CA GLN A 643 -1.79 -17.79 -1.67
C GLN A 643 -0.73 -18.67 -0.99
N THR A 644 -0.83 -18.87 0.31
CA THR A 644 0.07 -19.75 1.07
C THR A 644 -0.12 -21.21 0.66
N GLN A 645 -1.38 -21.65 0.51
CA GLN A 645 -1.68 -23.00 0.02
C GLN A 645 -1.19 -23.21 -1.42
N LEU A 646 -1.28 -22.18 -2.28
CA LEU A 646 -0.78 -22.24 -3.65
C LEU A 646 0.75 -22.37 -3.68
N HIS A 647 1.45 -21.62 -2.83
CA HIS A 647 2.90 -21.77 -2.66
C HIS A 647 3.30 -23.15 -2.13
N GLN A 648 2.57 -23.68 -1.15
CA GLN A 648 2.81 -25.05 -0.67
C GLN A 648 2.57 -26.08 -1.77
N THR A 649 1.53 -25.91 -2.57
CA THR A 649 1.23 -26.82 -3.70
C THR A 649 2.32 -26.74 -4.78
N ASP A 650 2.86 -25.55 -5.03
CA ASP A 650 3.98 -25.36 -5.96
C ASP A 650 5.29 -25.97 -5.43
N GLU A 651 5.58 -25.84 -4.13
CA GLU A 651 6.69 -26.54 -3.46
C GLU A 651 6.52 -28.07 -3.53
N GLU A 652 5.33 -28.59 -3.24
CA GLU A 652 5.03 -30.02 -3.36
C GLU A 652 5.19 -30.51 -4.80
N ARG A 653 4.79 -29.71 -5.79
CA ARG A 653 4.98 -30.01 -7.22
C ARG A 653 6.47 -30.05 -7.58
N GLU A 654 7.26 -29.08 -7.13
CA GLU A 654 8.72 -29.07 -7.38
C GLU A 654 9.40 -30.26 -6.71
N ASN A 655 8.98 -30.62 -5.49
CA ASN A 655 9.53 -31.76 -4.77
C ASN A 655 9.15 -33.09 -5.46
N MET A 656 7.90 -33.25 -5.91
CA MET A 656 7.48 -34.39 -6.76
C MET A 656 8.25 -34.44 -8.07
N GLN A 657 8.56 -33.29 -8.69
CA GLN A 657 9.32 -33.23 -9.93
C GLN A 657 10.79 -33.61 -9.72
N MET A 658 11.38 -33.23 -8.60
CA MET A 658 12.72 -33.66 -8.20
C MET A 658 12.76 -35.18 -7.93
N GLN A 659 11.77 -35.71 -7.20
CA GLN A 659 11.62 -37.15 -7.00
C GLN A 659 11.43 -37.90 -8.31
N LEU A 660 10.67 -37.34 -9.27
CA LEU A 660 10.51 -37.93 -10.60
C LEU A 660 11.86 -38.00 -11.33
N GLN A 661 12.66 -36.94 -11.28
CA GLN A 661 14.00 -36.92 -11.88
C GLN A 661 14.95 -37.92 -11.23
N GLU A 662 14.95 -38.04 -9.90
CA GLU A 662 15.71 -39.06 -9.18
C GLU A 662 15.26 -40.48 -9.58
N THR A 663 13.95 -40.72 -9.63
CA THR A 663 13.41 -42.02 -10.03
C THR A 663 13.80 -42.36 -11.48
N GLN A 664 13.84 -41.35 -12.35
CA GLN A 664 14.23 -41.50 -13.74
C GLN A 664 15.74 -41.78 -13.88
N ALA A 665 16.58 -41.15 -13.05
CA ALA A 665 18.01 -41.44 -12.97
C ALA A 665 18.28 -42.87 -12.46
N VAL A 666 17.57 -43.29 -11.40
CA VAL A 666 17.64 -44.67 -10.89
C VAL A 666 17.18 -45.68 -11.95
N LEU A 667 16.12 -45.38 -12.70
CA LEU A 667 15.66 -46.24 -13.79
C LEU A 667 16.71 -46.37 -14.89
N GLN A 668 17.41 -45.28 -15.24
CA GLN A 668 18.51 -45.34 -16.21
C GLN A 668 19.68 -46.18 -15.69
N GLU A 669 20.05 -46.02 -14.42
CA GLU A 669 21.10 -46.82 -13.79
C GLU A 669 20.74 -48.32 -13.83
N VAL A 670 19.52 -48.68 -13.43
CA VAL A 670 19.01 -50.06 -13.49
C VAL A 670 19.03 -50.60 -14.93
N GLN A 671 18.65 -49.80 -15.93
CA GLN A 671 18.74 -50.19 -17.34
C GLN A 671 20.17 -50.45 -17.79
N THR A 672 21.13 -49.62 -17.37
CA THR A 672 22.55 -49.84 -17.67
C THR A 672 23.10 -51.09 -16.97
N GLN A 673 22.72 -51.34 -15.72
CA GLN A 673 23.12 -52.55 -14.99
C GLN A 673 22.52 -53.82 -15.61
N TRP A 674 21.27 -53.75 -16.07
CA TRP A 674 20.64 -54.87 -16.80
C TRP A 674 21.37 -55.16 -18.11
N ARG A 675 21.73 -54.15 -18.90
CA ARG A 675 22.56 -54.32 -20.11
C ARG A 675 23.91 -54.94 -19.82
N LYS A 676 24.60 -54.52 -18.75
CA LYS A 676 25.88 -55.12 -18.32
C LYS A 676 25.69 -56.60 -17.95
N THR A 677 24.61 -56.91 -17.22
CA THR A 677 24.29 -58.27 -16.79
C THR A 677 23.98 -59.17 -17.99
N GLU A 678 23.27 -58.65 -18.99
CA GLU A 678 22.97 -59.40 -20.20
C GLU A 678 24.22 -59.69 -21.05
N VAL A 679 25.14 -58.73 -21.16
CA VAL A 679 26.44 -58.95 -21.80
C VAL A 679 27.27 -60.01 -21.07
N LEU A 680 27.31 -59.96 -19.73
CA LEU A 680 28.00 -60.98 -18.92
C LEU A 680 27.37 -62.36 -19.06
N LEU A 681 26.03 -62.44 -19.13
CA LEU A 681 25.32 -63.70 -19.35
C LEU A 681 25.67 -64.30 -20.71
N GLN A 682 25.72 -63.49 -21.78
CA GLN A 682 26.13 -63.95 -23.10
C GLN A 682 27.58 -64.43 -23.13
N GLN A 683 28.49 -63.73 -22.43
CA GLN A 683 29.89 -64.14 -22.30
C GLN A 683 30.02 -65.47 -21.54
N SER A 684 29.29 -65.63 -20.43
CA SER A 684 29.28 -66.88 -19.66
C SER A 684 28.73 -68.06 -20.48
N GLN A 685 27.68 -67.84 -21.28
CA GLN A 685 27.13 -68.88 -22.17
C GLN A 685 28.14 -69.29 -23.25
N SER A 686 28.87 -68.33 -23.82
CA SER A 686 29.92 -68.62 -24.80
C SER A 686 31.09 -69.40 -24.19
N GLN A 687 31.51 -69.03 -22.97
CA GLN A 687 32.56 -69.75 -22.24
C GLN A 687 32.14 -71.18 -21.88
N GLN A 688 30.89 -71.38 -21.45
CA GLN A 688 30.35 -72.71 -21.16
C GLN A 688 30.36 -73.59 -22.42
N GLN A 689 29.94 -73.07 -23.57
CA GLN A 689 29.97 -73.82 -24.83
C GLN A 689 31.39 -74.22 -25.25
N ASN A 690 32.38 -73.35 -25.05
CA ASN A 690 33.77 -73.66 -25.37
C ASN A 690 34.36 -74.71 -24.42
N ALA A 691 34.16 -74.57 -23.11
CA ALA A 691 34.60 -75.56 -22.13
C ALA A 691 34.00 -76.94 -22.40
N GLN A 692 32.74 -76.99 -22.85
CA GLN A 692 32.06 -78.24 -23.17
C GLN A 692 32.61 -78.92 -24.43
N LYS A 693 33.08 -78.15 -25.42
CA LYS A 693 33.80 -78.69 -26.58
C LYS A 693 35.17 -79.26 -26.21
N GLU A 694 35.93 -78.56 -25.36
CA GLU A 694 37.24 -79.01 -24.90
C GLU A 694 37.16 -80.27 -24.04
N LEU A 695 36.11 -80.39 -23.20
CA LEU A 695 35.86 -81.59 -22.41
C LEU A 695 35.64 -82.84 -23.30
N VAL A 696 34.89 -82.68 -24.40
CA VAL A 696 34.64 -83.79 -25.34
C VAL A 696 35.93 -84.20 -26.06
N ALA A 697 36.76 -83.23 -26.44
CA ALA A 697 38.05 -83.49 -27.10
C ALA A 697 39.04 -84.22 -26.17
N THR A 698 39.18 -83.75 -24.93
CA THR A 698 40.10 -84.34 -23.94
C THR A 698 39.67 -85.75 -23.49
N LYS A 699 38.36 -85.99 -23.36
CA LYS A 699 37.84 -87.34 -23.07
C LYS A 699 38.17 -88.34 -24.17
N SER A 700 38.10 -87.89 -25.43
CA SER A 700 38.43 -88.71 -26.60
C SER A 700 39.91 -89.12 -26.63
N GLU A 701 40.82 -88.19 -26.32
CA GLU A 701 42.27 -88.48 -26.26
C GLU A 701 42.64 -89.43 -25.11
N LEU A 702 41.98 -89.30 -23.95
CA LEU A 702 42.22 -90.19 -22.82
C LEU A 702 41.84 -91.64 -23.16
N GLU A 703 40.73 -91.86 -23.85
CA GLU A 703 40.30 -93.20 -24.26
C GLU A 703 41.29 -93.85 -25.24
N LYS A 704 41.92 -93.05 -26.11
CA LYS A 704 42.98 -93.52 -27.01
C LYS A 704 44.23 -93.96 -26.26
N LEU A 705 44.69 -93.18 -25.30
CA LEU A 705 45.89 -93.51 -24.52
C LEU A 705 45.69 -94.74 -23.63
N GLN A 706 44.51 -94.89 -23.02
CA GLN A 706 44.20 -96.07 -22.20
C GLN A 706 44.22 -97.36 -23.02
N TYR A 707 43.68 -97.32 -24.25
CA TYR A 707 43.70 -98.49 -25.13
C TYR A 707 45.12 -98.83 -25.62
N GLN A 708 45.91 -97.81 -25.97
CA GLN A 708 47.32 -98.02 -26.35
C GLN A 708 48.13 -98.70 -25.23
N GLN A 709 47.90 -98.30 -23.97
CA GLN A 709 48.53 -98.97 -22.82
C GLN A 709 48.05 -100.41 -22.61
N ALA A 710 46.79 -100.72 -22.91
CA ALA A 710 46.24 -102.08 -22.80
C ALA A 710 46.86 -103.04 -23.82
N ILE A 711 47.06 -102.59 -25.07
CA ILE A 711 47.76 -103.40 -26.09
C ILE A 711 49.21 -103.66 -25.67
N LEU A 712 49.95 -102.61 -25.27
CA LEU A 712 51.36 -102.72 -24.89
C LEU A 712 51.59 -103.64 -23.66
N ARG A 713 50.60 -103.77 -22.77
CA ARG A 713 50.67 -104.71 -21.63
C ARG A 713 50.50 -106.17 -22.03
N ASN A 714 49.72 -106.46 -23.07
CA ASN A 714 49.40 -107.83 -23.48
C ASN A 714 50.36 -108.41 -24.54
N SER A 715 51.17 -107.59 -25.23
CA SER A 715 52.12 -108.02 -26.26
C SER A 715 53.58 -108.02 -25.78
N LYS A 716 53.94 -108.91 -24.85
CA LYS A 716 55.35 -109.26 -24.58
C LYS A 716 55.67 -110.63 -25.19
N SER A 717 55.89 -110.66 -26.51
CA SER A 717 56.62 -111.70 -27.30
C SER A 717 56.09 -111.96 -28.73
N GLU A 718 55.45 -111.00 -29.41
CA GLU A 718 55.08 -111.12 -30.83
C GLU A 718 55.27 -109.77 -31.56
N GLY A 719 55.75 -109.78 -32.81
CA GLY A 719 56.38 -108.64 -33.51
C GLY A 719 55.50 -107.41 -33.80
N GLU A 720 56.17 -106.27 -34.07
CA GLU A 720 55.61 -104.91 -34.25
C GLU A 720 54.36 -104.87 -35.15
N GLY A 721 54.30 -105.65 -36.23
CA GLY A 721 53.13 -105.65 -37.13
C GLY A 721 51.79 -105.98 -36.45
N LYS A 722 51.76 -106.80 -35.39
CA LYS A 722 50.50 -107.21 -34.72
C LYS A 722 49.95 -106.13 -33.79
N THR A 723 50.82 -105.28 -33.23
CA THR A 723 50.44 -104.13 -32.38
C THR A 723 49.79 -103.03 -33.22
N GLU A 724 50.37 -102.71 -34.37
CA GLU A 724 49.81 -101.76 -35.35
C GLU A 724 48.46 -102.21 -35.92
N TYR A 725 48.28 -103.52 -36.15
CA TYR A 725 46.98 -104.07 -36.56
C TYR A 725 45.88 -103.83 -35.53
N GLN A 726 46.12 -104.18 -34.26
CA GLN A 726 45.14 -104.01 -33.19
C GLN A 726 44.81 -102.53 -32.92
N MET A 727 45.80 -101.65 -33.03
CA MET A 727 45.60 -100.21 -32.89
C MET A 727 44.72 -99.64 -34.00
N LEU A 728 44.94 -100.04 -35.26
CA LEU A 728 44.11 -99.60 -36.39
C LEU A 728 42.68 -100.13 -36.33
N VAL A 729 42.48 -101.37 -35.85
CA VAL A 729 41.14 -101.94 -35.66
C VAL A 729 40.38 -101.21 -34.54
N TRP A 730 41.05 -100.78 -33.47
CA TRP A 730 40.41 -99.95 -32.45
C TRP A 730 40.15 -98.52 -32.89
N GLU A 731 41.07 -97.88 -33.62
CA GLU A 731 40.84 -96.55 -34.20
C GLU A 731 39.62 -96.58 -35.14
N ALA A 732 39.43 -97.69 -35.84
CA ALA A 732 38.24 -97.91 -36.65
C ALA A 732 36.95 -98.03 -35.82
N TRP A 733 36.98 -98.78 -34.72
CA TRP A 733 35.85 -98.87 -33.78
C TRP A 733 35.52 -97.50 -33.15
N PHE A 734 36.54 -96.73 -32.76
CA PHE A 734 36.36 -95.39 -32.20
C PHE A 734 35.75 -94.42 -33.22
N ALA A 735 36.16 -94.49 -34.48
CA ALA A 735 35.58 -93.69 -35.55
C ALA A 735 34.11 -94.09 -35.82
N TYR A 736 33.77 -95.38 -35.76
CA TYR A 736 32.39 -95.86 -35.84
C TYR A 736 31.51 -95.32 -34.70
N GLN A 737 32.01 -95.33 -33.46
CA GLN A 737 31.27 -94.81 -32.29
C GLN A 737 30.95 -93.31 -32.41
N ASN A 738 31.78 -92.54 -33.11
CA ASN A 738 31.57 -91.11 -33.32
C ASN A 738 30.85 -90.79 -34.65
N ASP A 739 30.13 -91.77 -35.22
CA ASP A 739 29.41 -91.69 -36.52
C ASP A 739 30.31 -91.30 -37.72
N ASN A 740 31.62 -91.46 -37.62
CA ASN A 740 32.58 -91.19 -38.71
C ASN A 740 32.94 -92.48 -39.47
N LEU A 741 32.01 -92.94 -40.29
CA LEU A 741 32.14 -94.20 -41.06
C LEU A 741 33.27 -94.15 -42.10
N ALA A 742 33.61 -92.97 -42.62
CA ALA A 742 34.68 -92.79 -43.60
C ALA A 742 36.07 -93.03 -42.97
N GLU A 743 36.31 -92.47 -41.77
CA GLU A 743 37.56 -92.72 -41.05
C GLU A 743 37.64 -94.19 -40.60
N MET A 744 36.53 -94.78 -40.13
CA MET A 744 36.48 -96.20 -39.79
C MET A 744 36.92 -97.09 -40.96
N GLN A 745 36.39 -96.84 -42.16
CA GLN A 745 36.77 -97.57 -43.37
C GLN A 745 38.26 -97.45 -43.68
N GLU A 746 38.82 -96.25 -43.58
CA GLU A 746 40.24 -96.01 -43.86
C GLU A 746 41.15 -96.78 -42.90
N ARG A 747 40.82 -96.79 -41.60
CA ARG A 747 41.60 -97.47 -40.56
C ARG A 747 41.57 -98.98 -40.73
N LEU A 748 40.41 -99.58 -41.01
CA LEU A 748 40.31 -101.02 -41.33
C LEU A 748 41.04 -101.35 -42.63
N GLN A 749 40.97 -100.49 -43.66
CA GLN A 749 41.70 -100.74 -44.90
C GLN A 749 43.22 -100.71 -44.69
N LYS A 750 43.73 -99.85 -43.79
CA LYS A 750 45.15 -99.82 -43.42
C LYS A 750 45.56 -101.05 -42.61
N SER A 751 44.68 -101.58 -41.75
CA SER A 751 44.99 -102.74 -40.91
C SER A 751 45.31 -103.99 -41.74
N LEU A 752 44.68 -104.14 -42.93
CA LEU A 752 44.96 -105.23 -43.87
C LEU A 752 46.44 -105.41 -44.26
N LYS A 753 47.27 -104.37 -44.17
CA LYS A 753 48.71 -104.46 -44.49
C LYS A 753 49.51 -105.24 -43.45
N TYR A 754 48.95 -105.45 -42.27
CA TYR A 754 49.64 -105.97 -41.09
C TYR A 754 49.18 -107.38 -40.67
N THR A 755 48.38 -108.06 -41.52
CA THR A 755 47.88 -109.42 -41.26
C THR A 755 48.03 -110.32 -42.50
N GLU A 756 48.41 -111.59 -42.29
CA GLU A 756 48.51 -112.64 -43.33
C GLU A 756 47.32 -113.62 -43.30
N SER A 757 46.32 -113.37 -42.43
CA SER A 757 45.14 -114.23 -42.27
C SER A 757 44.24 -114.27 -43.51
N SER A 758 43.42 -115.31 -43.63
CA SER A 758 42.54 -115.47 -44.79
C SER A 758 41.46 -114.37 -44.83
N ARG A 759 41.01 -113.98 -46.02
CA ARG A 759 40.14 -112.78 -46.20
C ARG A 759 38.83 -112.85 -45.42
N THR A 760 38.24 -114.03 -45.31
CA THR A 760 36.99 -114.26 -44.57
C THR A 760 37.22 -114.20 -43.05
N GLU A 761 38.39 -114.64 -42.62
CA GLU A 761 38.82 -114.66 -41.22
C GLU A 761 39.07 -113.24 -40.70
N ILE A 762 39.68 -112.36 -41.50
CA ILE A 762 39.90 -110.94 -41.12
C ILE A 762 38.58 -110.19 -40.90
N VAL A 763 37.58 -110.40 -41.76
CA VAL A 763 36.29 -109.70 -41.63
C VAL A 763 35.57 -110.16 -40.36
N MET A 764 35.63 -111.46 -40.06
CA MET A 764 35.11 -112.00 -38.82
C MET A 764 35.89 -111.46 -37.62
N GLU A 765 37.22 -111.39 -37.68
CA GLU A 765 38.06 -110.79 -36.62
C GLU A 765 37.72 -109.32 -36.36
N TRP A 766 37.44 -108.52 -37.39
CA TRP A 766 37.01 -107.13 -37.20
C TRP A 766 35.66 -107.03 -36.51
N LEU A 767 34.67 -107.82 -36.96
CA LEU A 767 33.34 -107.84 -36.36
C LEU A 767 33.36 -108.38 -34.92
N ASP A 768 34.16 -109.42 -34.65
CA ASP A 768 34.36 -109.97 -33.31
C ASP A 768 35.09 -108.97 -32.41
N SER A 769 36.07 -108.23 -32.95
CA SER A 769 36.75 -107.16 -32.20
C SER A 769 35.80 -106.02 -31.87
N PHE A 770 34.97 -105.57 -32.82
CA PHE A 770 33.98 -104.52 -32.61
C PHE A 770 32.91 -104.97 -31.61
N ALA A 771 32.43 -106.21 -31.71
CA ALA A 771 31.50 -106.80 -30.75
C ALA A 771 32.10 -106.89 -29.33
N ASN A 772 33.37 -107.30 -29.22
CA ASN A 772 34.09 -107.30 -27.94
C ASN A 772 34.28 -105.89 -27.37
N PHE A 773 34.63 -104.90 -28.20
CA PHE A 773 34.77 -103.51 -27.74
C PHE A 773 33.43 -102.92 -27.31
N SER A 774 32.37 -103.20 -28.04
CA SER A 774 30.98 -102.89 -27.68
C SER A 774 30.59 -103.46 -26.33
N GLN A 775 30.84 -104.76 -26.11
CA GLN A 775 30.51 -105.43 -24.86
C GLN A 775 31.34 -104.90 -23.68
N THR A 776 32.62 -104.62 -23.90
CA THR A 776 33.52 -104.09 -22.85
C THR A 776 33.15 -102.66 -22.44
N LYS A 777 32.71 -101.83 -23.39
CA LYS A 777 32.32 -100.45 -23.13
C LYS A 777 30.83 -100.28 -22.76
N GLY A 778 30.01 -101.31 -22.91
CA GLY A 778 28.57 -101.25 -22.66
C GLY A 778 27.80 -100.40 -23.69
N ILE A 779 28.30 -100.32 -24.92
CA ILE A 779 27.72 -99.54 -26.03
C ILE A 779 27.13 -100.51 -27.04
N GLU A 780 25.91 -100.27 -27.54
CA GLU A 780 25.26 -101.16 -28.51
C GLU A 780 26.00 -101.15 -29.86
N PHE A 781 26.40 -102.33 -30.34
CA PHE A 781 26.96 -102.50 -31.68
C PHE A 781 25.93 -103.10 -32.62
N ASP A 782 25.45 -102.26 -33.53
CA ASP A 782 24.52 -102.68 -34.58
C ASP A 782 25.32 -103.15 -35.81
N SER A 783 25.54 -104.46 -35.86
CA SER A 783 26.23 -105.11 -36.98
C SER A 783 25.41 -105.08 -38.27
N GLU A 784 24.09 -104.98 -38.21
CA GLU A 784 23.21 -104.86 -39.37
C GLU A 784 23.32 -103.45 -39.99
N LYS A 785 23.33 -102.40 -39.16
CA LYS A 785 23.56 -101.02 -39.60
C LYS A 785 24.96 -100.85 -40.19
N LEU A 786 25.99 -101.44 -39.58
CA LEU A 786 27.34 -101.37 -40.12
C LEU A 786 27.46 -102.11 -41.46
N THR A 787 26.97 -103.35 -41.56
CA THR A 787 27.10 -104.16 -42.79
C THR A 787 26.30 -103.59 -43.97
N ASN A 788 25.25 -102.82 -43.70
CA ASN A 788 24.47 -102.09 -44.70
C ASN A 788 25.04 -100.71 -45.06
N SER A 789 26.06 -100.20 -44.34
CA SER A 789 26.69 -98.92 -44.69
C SER A 789 27.45 -98.98 -46.01
N GLU A 790 27.45 -97.88 -46.77
CA GLU A 790 28.11 -97.82 -48.07
C GLU A 790 29.63 -97.99 -47.93
N GLU A 791 30.20 -97.43 -46.86
CA GLU A 791 31.61 -97.51 -46.48
C GLU A 791 32.03 -98.96 -46.20
N TRP A 792 31.23 -99.71 -45.45
CA TRP A 792 31.49 -101.12 -45.19
C TRP A 792 31.34 -101.98 -46.45
N GLN A 793 30.29 -101.78 -47.25
CA GLN A 793 30.13 -102.51 -48.51
C GLN A 793 31.27 -102.23 -49.49
N ASN A 794 31.79 -101.01 -49.52
CA ASN A 794 32.95 -100.64 -50.32
C ASN A 794 34.25 -101.27 -49.78
N LEU A 795 34.43 -101.34 -48.46
CA LEU A 795 35.53 -102.06 -47.83
C LEU A 795 35.51 -103.55 -48.21
N MET A 796 34.34 -104.20 -48.11
CA MET A 796 34.14 -105.59 -48.47
C MET A 796 34.40 -105.87 -49.95
N LYS A 797 33.92 -105.00 -50.86
CA LYS A 797 34.22 -105.09 -52.30
C LYS A 797 35.73 -105.00 -52.59
N ARG A 798 36.46 -104.16 -51.86
CA ARG A 798 37.92 -103.99 -52.02
C ARG A 798 38.69 -105.15 -51.42
N ALA A 799 38.31 -105.63 -50.24
CA ALA A 799 38.95 -106.76 -49.57
C ALA A 799 38.68 -108.11 -50.28
N MET A 800 37.50 -108.29 -50.91
CA MET A 800 37.09 -109.53 -51.57
C MET A 800 37.34 -109.59 -53.10
N ARG A 801 38.02 -108.62 -53.72
CA ARG A 801 38.29 -108.66 -55.17
C ARG A 801 39.23 -109.82 -55.53
N ILE A 802 38.75 -110.71 -56.40
CA ILE A 802 39.47 -111.89 -56.94
C ILE A 802 40.57 -111.41 -57.90
N GLN A 803 41.82 -111.80 -57.64
CA GLN A 803 42.89 -111.78 -58.64
C GLN A 803 42.78 -113.07 -59.46
N ASN A 804 42.38 -112.98 -60.73
CA ASN A 804 42.73 -114.01 -61.70
C ASN A 804 44.23 -113.90 -61.98
N LYS A 805 44.99 -114.93 -61.63
CA LYS A 805 46.37 -115.12 -62.09
C LYS A 805 46.33 -115.85 -63.45
N VAL A 806 46.73 -115.16 -64.52
CA VAL A 806 47.29 -115.79 -65.73
C VAL A 806 48.57 -115.04 -66.10
N LEU A 807 49.61 -115.82 -66.38
CA LEU A 807 50.96 -115.44 -66.81
C LEU A 807 51.01 -114.96 -68.27
N VAL A 808 52.15 -114.32 -68.61
CA VAL A 808 52.73 -114.00 -69.94
C VAL A 808 52.28 -112.64 -70.54
N GLY A 809 53.15 -111.72 -70.97
CA GLY A 809 54.61 -111.77 -71.11
C GLY A 809 55.22 -110.41 -71.49
N SER A 810 56.48 -110.27 -71.06
CA SER A 810 57.66 -109.66 -71.71
C SER A 810 57.56 -108.40 -72.58
N GLU A 811 58.27 -107.37 -72.09
CA GLU A 811 59.37 -106.67 -72.77
C GLU A 811 59.08 -106.03 -74.15
N LYS A 812 58.47 -104.86 -74.09
CA LYS A 812 59.18 -103.60 -74.28
C LYS A 812 58.57 -102.53 -73.40
#